data_AF-A0A519SVZ4-F1
#
_entry.id   AF-A0A519SVZ4-F1
#
_cell.length_a   1.000
_cell.length_b   1.000
_cell.length_c   1.000
_cell.angle_alpha   90.00
_cell.angle_beta   90.00
_cell.angle_gamma   90.00
#
_symmetry.space_group_name_H-M   'P 1'
#
loop_
_entity.id
_entity.type
_entity.pdbx_description
1 polymer ?
#
loop_
_entity_poly.entity_id
_entity_poly.type
_entity_poly.pdbx_seq_one_letter_code
_entity_poly.pdbx_strand_id
1 'polypeptide(L)'
;MKEEILQNKIVEIIKSKSLLEFITNQERLNEALNKDSDENMIPNFSIDHLLKEKYSASAKRVLQNLDDYDIISGESIRSISLDRTQRLYPDLILFNRLKRQIVVIENKTSGQTERESITELFGYAHEIRNHLPFFSDYDINYILIATDFNTLLDHSLAGQLLISDINLLCLKPEIIDEYIKGLSIYFPSGWSDIGQLDLTSDALVSYTMCLYEKENISMESFDVTTVVKMACDLIRNSAGKFKSSGLYLVWQNGHGDYLNHCKIGITIYVINPFAFLPPAYSLGFPLNTDSVLAKYLKLYVEDNGTLIHPSSMFGIAEEAERLLDKYFIVEWDRASSWQIDMADKHFALQRRPLQWDSWGAIGDYVRYCFLHPASSRYMFTDWEREKGGGYFSPYIGLQIINQLAGDKIFKLGAFSHREIFQFGLQLGCYRYACKNANELDEDKAPSYEAFLFWNALQITQSIKEITARVRDTPDINAEVSFPLAIEKAAIYPDYNRRIDNFVNWFTSDFINAEQNPTMARIFELAIQTFHYFDPLFESSLPSQEKLSIEATYSSIVREKVAEISLDKRSSVEYNYDMIASLNKNYYSGNLLELSDKEIIDTLSKIPDNELTKEFDCIFLSLLDSIKGGLFHNLNPLQLSNAIDWKAFKESADHMYDEGNRKLSILISQNGIVGLGIIESIMSLNNKDEIFVQFYPTHSVQLMTLRVKWEDLQNGNFKL
;
A
#
# COMPACT_ATOMS: atom_id res chain seq x y z
N MET A 1 24.17 -33.70 -17.10
CA MET A 1 23.31 -34.87 -17.43
C MET A 1 22.80 -34.69 -18.85
N LYS A 2 22.68 -35.75 -19.66
CA LYS A 2 22.10 -35.63 -21.01
C LYS A 2 20.58 -35.48 -20.92
N GLU A 3 19.98 -34.64 -21.77
CA GLU A 3 18.53 -34.41 -21.87
C GLU A 3 17.73 -35.71 -21.99
N GLU A 4 18.18 -36.63 -22.83
CA GLU A 4 17.54 -37.94 -23.03
C GLU A 4 17.42 -38.77 -21.74
N ILE A 5 18.40 -38.65 -20.83
CA ILE A 5 18.37 -39.37 -19.54
C ILE A 5 17.31 -38.76 -18.62
N LEU A 6 17.26 -37.42 -18.56
CA LEU A 6 16.23 -36.69 -17.82
C LEU A 6 14.84 -37.05 -18.36
N GLN A 7 14.64 -36.93 -19.68
CA GLN A 7 13.39 -37.25 -20.36
C GLN A 7 12.90 -38.66 -20.06
N ASN A 8 13.75 -39.68 -20.24
CA ASN A 8 13.39 -41.07 -20.00
C ASN A 8 12.96 -41.29 -18.55
N LYS A 9 13.63 -40.64 -17.59
CA LYS A 9 13.28 -40.77 -16.18
C LYS A 9 11.94 -40.10 -15.86
N ILE A 10 11.69 -38.91 -16.40
CA ILE A 10 10.41 -38.21 -16.22
C ILE A 10 9.26 -39.02 -16.81
N VAL A 11 9.42 -39.59 -18.01
CA VAL A 11 8.43 -40.47 -18.63
C VAL A 11 8.15 -41.69 -17.75
N GLU A 12 9.17 -42.31 -17.16
CA GLU A 12 9.00 -43.45 -16.24
C GLU A 12 8.13 -43.06 -15.02
N ILE A 13 8.43 -41.93 -14.39
CA ILE A 13 7.71 -41.40 -13.22
C ILE A 13 6.24 -41.09 -13.54
N ILE A 14 5.99 -40.54 -14.74
CA ILE A 14 4.63 -40.22 -15.20
C ILE A 14 3.85 -41.50 -15.49
N LYS A 15 4.47 -42.53 -16.06
CA LYS A 15 3.83 -43.83 -16.27
C LYS A 15 3.48 -44.53 -14.95
N SER A 16 4.31 -44.40 -13.92
CA SER A 16 3.99 -44.91 -12.59
C SER A 16 2.94 -44.08 -11.86
N LYS A 17 2.41 -43.01 -12.47
CA LYS A 17 1.48 -42.05 -11.87
C LYS A 17 2.01 -41.45 -10.56
N SER A 18 3.33 -41.32 -10.44
CA SER A 18 3.98 -40.91 -9.18
C SER A 18 4.65 -39.55 -9.25
N LEU A 19 4.34 -38.75 -10.28
CA LEU A 19 4.94 -37.42 -10.47
C LEU A 19 4.72 -36.52 -9.26
N LEU A 20 3.50 -36.50 -8.70
CA LEU A 20 3.18 -35.66 -7.56
C LEU A 20 3.98 -36.04 -6.31
N GLU A 21 4.16 -37.34 -6.02
CA GLU A 21 4.98 -37.77 -4.88
C GLU A 21 6.49 -37.57 -5.10
N PHE A 22 6.91 -37.50 -6.37
CA PHE A 22 8.31 -37.29 -6.73
C PHE A 22 8.74 -35.81 -6.64
N ILE A 23 7.78 -34.88 -6.58
CA ILE A 23 8.05 -33.46 -6.35
C ILE A 23 8.28 -33.23 -4.86
N THR A 24 9.49 -32.78 -4.51
CA THR A 24 9.90 -32.47 -3.14
C THR A 24 9.54 -31.02 -2.78
N ASN A 25 9.78 -30.62 -1.53
CA ASN A 25 9.66 -29.26 -0.98
C ASN A 25 8.34 -28.47 -1.25
N GLN A 26 7.23 -29.17 -1.45
CA GLN A 26 5.90 -28.60 -1.72
C GLN A 26 5.41 -27.67 -0.61
N GLU A 27 5.85 -27.88 0.63
CA GLU A 27 5.52 -27.05 1.78
C GLU A 27 5.95 -25.59 1.62
N ARG A 28 7.02 -25.31 0.86
CA ARG A 28 7.50 -23.95 0.59
C ARG A 28 6.48 -23.08 -0.13
N LEU A 29 5.59 -23.68 -0.93
CA LEU A 29 4.51 -22.94 -1.60
C LEU A 29 3.47 -22.43 -0.60
N ASN A 30 3.24 -23.19 0.49
CA ASN A 30 2.30 -22.78 1.52
C ASN A 30 2.91 -21.70 2.41
N GLU A 31 4.21 -21.75 2.70
CA GLU A 31 4.93 -20.71 3.48
C GLU A 31 4.62 -19.30 2.95
N ALA A 32 4.67 -19.09 1.62
CA ALA A 32 4.39 -17.80 0.97
C ALA A 32 2.90 -17.41 0.92
N LEU A 33 1.98 -18.37 1.10
CA LEU A 33 0.53 -18.17 1.02
C LEU A 33 -0.15 -18.20 2.40
N ASN A 34 0.59 -18.50 3.47
CA ASN A 34 0.05 -18.61 4.83
C ASN A 34 -0.67 -17.33 5.28
N LYS A 35 -0.18 -16.17 4.80
CA LYS A 35 -0.80 -14.87 5.05
C LYS A 35 -2.26 -14.80 4.62
N ASP A 36 -2.65 -15.47 3.53
CA ASP A 36 -4.01 -15.37 2.96
C ASP A 36 -5.12 -15.88 3.89
N SER A 37 -4.75 -16.68 4.89
CA SER A 37 -5.65 -17.27 5.87
C SER A 37 -5.46 -16.75 7.29
N ASP A 38 -4.53 -15.81 7.49
CA ASP A 38 -4.22 -15.32 8.82
C ASP A 38 -5.33 -14.39 9.33
N GLU A 39 -5.91 -14.74 10.47
CA GLU A 39 -6.94 -13.93 11.10
C GLU A 39 -6.39 -12.70 11.82
N ASN A 40 -5.09 -12.62 12.09
CA ASN A 40 -4.49 -11.59 12.94
C ASN A 40 -3.58 -10.60 12.18
N MET A 41 -3.31 -10.81 10.89
CA MET A 41 -2.47 -9.92 10.08
C MET A 41 -3.26 -9.34 8.91
N ILE A 42 -3.44 -8.01 8.90
CA ILE A 42 -4.04 -7.32 7.77
C ILE A 42 -3.07 -7.44 6.58
N PRO A 43 -3.55 -7.84 5.39
CA PRO A 43 -2.71 -8.02 4.22
C PRO A 43 -2.03 -6.71 3.81
N ASN A 44 -0.74 -6.77 3.50
CA ASN A 44 0.02 -5.66 2.93
C ASN A 44 0.18 -5.82 1.41
N PHE A 45 0.48 -4.71 0.72
CA PHE A 45 0.80 -4.72 -0.71
C PHE A 45 2.32 -4.69 -0.91
N SER A 46 2.95 -5.85 -0.73
CA SER A 46 4.39 -5.97 -0.91
C SER A 46 4.76 -6.09 -2.39
N ILE A 47 5.40 -5.06 -2.92
CA ILE A 47 5.95 -5.07 -4.29
C ILE A 47 7.06 -6.13 -4.41
N ASP A 48 7.89 -6.25 -3.39
CA ASP A 48 9.05 -7.16 -3.34
C ASP A 48 8.62 -8.64 -3.32
N HIS A 49 7.51 -8.96 -2.65
CA HIS A 49 7.00 -10.34 -2.57
C HIS A 49 5.99 -10.71 -3.67
N LEU A 50 5.62 -9.77 -4.55
CA LEU A 50 4.59 -9.97 -5.57
C LEU A 50 4.90 -11.17 -6.48
N LEU A 51 6.15 -11.31 -6.93
CA LEU A 51 6.54 -12.44 -7.77
C LEU A 51 6.41 -13.78 -7.02
N LYS A 52 6.89 -13.84 -5.77
CA LYS A 52 6.87 -15.05 -4.95
C LYS A 52 5.44 -15.51 -4.69
N GLU A 53 4.54 -14.59 -4.41
CA GLU A 53 3.13 -14.87 -4.16
C GLU A 53 2.41 -15.36 -5.41
N LYS A 54 2.56 -14.63 -6.52
CA LYS A 54 1.99 -15.03 -7.82
C LYS A 54 2.50 -16.40 -8.25
N TYR A 55 3.80 -16.65 -8.13
CA TYR A 55 4.38 -17.94 -8.44
C TYR A 55 3.83 -19.03 -7.53
N SER A 56 3.77 -18.80 -6.21
CA SER A 56 3.30 -19.81 -5.27
C SER A 56 1.85 -20.22 -5.52
N ALA A 57 0.98 -19.25 -5.79
CA ALA A 57 -0.41 -19.50 -6.16
C ALA A 57 -0.52 -20.25 -7.50
N SER A 58 0.32 -19.92 -8.48
CA SER A 58 0.37 -20.54 -9.80
C SER A 58 0.86 -22.00 -9.73
N ALA A 59 2.01 -22.23 -9.09
CA ALA A 59 2.59 -23.55 -8.90
C ALA A 59 1.67 -24.49 -8.11
N LYS A 60 1.00 -23.98 -7.06
CA LYS A 60 0.03 -24.75 -6.28
C LYS A 60 -1.16 -25.20 -7.12
N ARG A 61 -1.66 -24.37 -8.05
CA ARG A 61 -2.69 -24.77 -9.01
C ARG A 61 -2.22 -25.92 -9.89
N VAL A 62 -0.99 -25.83 -10.43
CA VAL A 62 -0.42 -26.91 -11.26
C VAL A 62 -0.33 -28.21 -10.46
N LEU A 63 0.20 -28.20 -9.24
CA LEU A 63 0.30 -29.40 -8.40
C LEU A 63 -1.05 -30.08 -8.15
N GLN A 64 -2.10 -29.28 -7.90
CA GLN A 64 -3.45 -29.80 -7.70
C GLN A 64 -3.98 -30.53 -8.95
N ASN A 65 -3.40 -30.32 -10.13
CA ASN A 65 -3.82 -30.90 -11.41
C ASN A 65 -3.02 -32.15 -11.80
N LEU A 66 -2.12 -32.65 -10.94
CA LEU A 66 -1.27 -33.82 -11.18
C LEU A 66 -1.78 -35.13 -10.54
N ASP A 67 -3.05 -35.19 -10.18
CA ASP A 67 -3.67 -36.33 -9.48
C ASP A 67 -4.14 -37.47 -10.41
N ASP A 68 -4.79 -37.14 -11.53
CA ASP A 68 -5.24 -38.12 -12.52
C ASP A 68 -5.14 -37.60 -13.96
N TYR A 69 -4.20 -38.15 -14.72
CA TYR A 69 -3.91 -37.74 -16.09
C TYR A 69 -3.71 -38.91 -17.06
N ASP A 70 -4.04 -38.65 -18.33
CA ASP A 70 -3.61 -39.44 -19.47
C ASP A 70 -2.36 -38.83 -20.11
N ILE A 71 -1.49 -39.69 -20.65
CA ILE A 71 -0.37 -39.25 -21.50
C ILE A 71 -0.89 -39.10 -22.95
N ILE A 72 -0.85 -37.88 -23.49
CA ILE A 72 -1.14 -37.60 -24.91
C ILE A 72 0.13 -37.80 -25.75
N SER A 73 1.25 -37.23 -25.29
CA SER A 73 2.56 -37.29 -25.95
C SER A 73 3.66 -37.44 -24.90
N GLY A 74 4.76 -38.13 -25.24
CA GLY A 74 5.94 -38.30 -24.38
C GLY A 74 6.60 -39.67 -24.44
N GLU A 75 5.88 -40.75 -24.80
CA GLU A 75 6.48 -42.09 -24.97
C GLU A 75 7.26 -42.23 -26.29
N SER A 76 6.75 -41.59 -27.34
CA SER A 76 7.48 -41.32 -28.58
C SER A 76 7.20 -39.87 -28.91
N ILE A 77 8.22 -39.00 -28.81
CA ILE A 77 8.07 -37.58 -29.07
C ILE A 77 7.60 -37.39 -30.53
N ARG A 78 6.40 -36.83 -30.70
CA ARG A 78 5.78 -36.58 -32.01
C ARG A 78 5.36 -35.13 -32.10
N SER A 79 5.33 -34.62 -33.33
CA SER A 79 4.89 -33.25 -33.56
C SER A 79 3.41 -33.18 -33.19
N ILE A 80 3.05 -32.18 -32.38
CA ILE A 80 1.64 -31.90 -32.09
C ILE A 80 0.99 -31.01 -33.14
N SER A 81 1.73 -30.54 -34.14
CA SER A 81 1.18 -29.62 -35.12
C SER A 81 0.13 -30.26 -36.03
N LEU A 82 -0.97 -29.56 -36.27
CA LEU A 82 -1.94 -29.83 -37.33
C LEU A 82 -1.31 -29.70 -38.72
N ASP A 83 -0.32 -28.82 -38.87
CA ASP A 83 0.45 -28.66 -40.10
C ASP A 83 1.63 -29.63 -40.10
N ARG A 84 1.58 -30.61 -41.01
CA ARG A 84 2.62 -31.64 -41.16
C ARG A 84 3.99 -31.09 -41.55
N THR A 85 4.07 -29.84 -42.01
CA THR A 85 5.34 -29.18 -42.33
C THR A 85 6.02 -28.57 -41.10
N GLN A 86 5.26 -28.38 -40.01
CA GLN A 86 5.74 -27.79 -38.76
C GLN A 86 6.21 -28.84 -37.77
N ARG A 87 7.17 -28.44 -36.94
CA ARG A 87 7.92 -29.29 -36.03
C ARG A 87 7.80 -28.74 -34.61
N LEU A 88 6.75 -29.15 -33.90
CA LEU A 88 6.46 -28.74 -32.53
C LEU A 88 6.46 -29.98 -31.64
N TYR A 89 7.54 -30.20 -30.90
CA TYR A 89 7.83 -31.45 -30.20
C TYR A 89 7.93 -31.23 -28.69
N PRO A 90 6.80 -31.01 -27.99
CA PRO A 90 6.82 -30.92 -26.53
C PRO A 90 7.31 -32.23 -25.94
N ASP A 91 8.08 -32.15 -24.87
CA ASP A 91 8.64 -33.31 -24.20
C ASP A 91 7.54 -34.23 -23.68
N LEU A 92 6.55 -33.69 -22.96
CA LEU A 92 5.31 -34.40 -22.65
C LEU A 92 4.08 -33.50 -22.73
N ILE A 93 2.96 -34.12 -23.09
CA ILE A 93 1.62 -33.54 -22.91
C ILE A 93 0.78 -34.54 -22.14
N LEU A 94 0.16 -34.05 -21.07
CA LEU A 94 -0.79 -34.79 -20.28
C LEU A 94 -2.17 -34.14 -20.36
N PHE A 95 -3.22 -34.93 -20.13
CA PHE A 95 -4.59 -34.44 -20.00
C PHE A 95 -5.19 -34.91 -18.69
N ASN A 96 -5.52 -33.97 -17.81
CA ASN A 96 -6.26 -34.27 -16.60
C ASN A 96 -7.74 -34.45 -16.95
N ARG A 97 -8.26 -35.68 -16.81
CA ARG A 97 -9.64 -35.99 -17.20
C ARG A 97 -10.69 -35.32 -16.33
N LEU A 98 -10.42 -35.24 -15.03
CA LEU A 98 -11.37 -34.73 -14.04
C LEU A 98 -11.57 -33.23 -14.22
N LYS A 99 -10.46 -32.51 -14.44
CA LYS A 99 -10.45 -31.05 -14.55
C LYS A 99 -10.51 -30.55 -15.99
N ARG A 100 -10.30 -31.44 -16.97
CA ARG A 100 -10.28 -31.14 -18.42
C ARG A 100 -9.21 -30.14 -18.80
N GLN A 101 -8.05 -30.27 -18.16
CA GLN A 101 -6.92 -29.36 -18.34
C GLN A 101 -5.75 -30.09 -18.99
N ILE A 102 -4.97 -29.34 -19.77
CA ILE A 102 -3.78 -29.84 -20.43
C ILE A 102 -2.56 -29.46 -19.59
N VAL A 103 -1.64 -30.40 -19.41
CA VAL A 103 -0.33 -30.15 -18.79
C VAL A 103 0.74 -30.30 -19.86
N VAL A 104 1.52 -29.25 -20.09
CA VAL A 104 2.66 -29.24 -20.99
C VAL A 104 3.92 -29.29 -20.14
N ILE A 105 4.76 -30.29 -20.38
CA ILE A 105 6.04 -30.46 -19.67
C ILE A 105 7.16 -30.24 -20.67
N GLU A 106 8.13 -29.42 -20.29
CA GLU A 106 9.33 -29.12 -21.06
C GLU A 106 10.58 -29.26 -20.18
N ASN A 107 11.60 -29.95 -20.68
CA ASN A 107 12.84 -30.24 -19.97
C ASN A 107 14.02 -29.47 -20.58
N LYS A 108 14.91 -28.96 -19.73
CA LYS A 108 16.11 -28.23 -20.15
C LYS A 108 17.35 -28.68 -19.39
N THR A 109 18.41 -28.98 -20.14
CA THR A 109 19.68 -29.50 -19.57
C THR A 109 20.92 -28.66 -19.87
N SER A 110 20.80 -27.55 -20.59
CA SER A 110 21.95 -26.70 -20.96
C SER A 110 21.62 -25.20 -21.03
N GLY A 111 22.57 -24.37 -20.61
CA GLY A 111 22.47 -22.90 -20.59
C GLY A 111 22.31 -22.18 -21.93
N GLN A 112 22.54 -22.86 -23.06
CA GLN A 112 22.53 -22.23 -24.39
C GLN A 112 21.14 -22.17 -25.05
N THR A 113 20.19 -23.01 -24.64
CA THR A 113 18.85 -23.15 -25.26
C THR A 113 17.72 -22.53 -24.43
N GLU A 114 18.03 -21.86 -23.32
CA GLU A 114 17.03 -21.45 -22.32
C GLU A 114 16.16 -20.24 -22.73
N ARG A 115 16.60 -19.44 -23.71
CA ARG A 115 15.76 -18.37 -24.32
C ARG A 115 14.57 -18.92 -25.11
N GLU A 116 14.68 -20.17 -25.57
CA GLU A 116 13.65 -20.82 -26.38
C GLU A 116 12.56 -21.45 -25.50
N SER A 117 12.85 -21.83 -24.26
CA SER A 117 11.94 -22.59 -23.39
C SER A 117 10.56 -21.94 -23.23
N ILE A 118 10.52 -20.64 -22.90
CA ILE A 118 9.24 -19.91 -22.76
C ILE A 118 8.54 -19.79 -24.12
N THR A 119 9.31 -19.55 -25.17
CA THR A 119 8.79 -19.40 -26.54
C THR A 119 8.20 -20.73 -27.03
N GLU A 120 8.82 -21.86 -26.71
CA GLU A 120 8.36 -23.22 -27.01
C GLU A 120 7.08 -23.54 -26.24
N LEU A 121 7.03 -23.29 -24.93
CA LEU A 121 5.81 -23.48 -24.13
C LEU A 121 4.62 -22.72 -24.73
N PHE A 122 4.82 -21.46 -25.14
CA PHE A 122 3.77 -20.69 -25.81
C PHE A 122 3.47 -21.16 -27.23
N GLY A 123 4.47 -21.64 -27.98
CA GLY A 123 4.27 -22.30 -29.27
C GLY A 123 3.37 -23.54 -29.13
N TYR A 124 3.60 -24.36 -28.11
CA TYR A 124 2.77 -25.51 -27.80
C TYR A 124 1.37 -25.11 -27.35
N ALA A 125 1.23 -24.09 -26.51
CA ALA A 125 -0.06 -23.55 -26.10
C ALA A 125 -0.87 -23.02 -27.29
N HIS A 126 -0.20 -22.35 -28.24
CA HIS A 126 -0.84 -21.89 -29.47
C HIS A 126 -1.30 -23.06 -30.34
N GLU A 127 -0.47 -24.10 -30.47
CA GLU A 127 -0.87 -25.28 -31.24
C GLU A 127 -2.03 -26.03 -30.57
N ILE A 128 -2.05 -26.14 -29.24
CA ILE A 128 -3.21 -26.65 -28.50
C ILE A 128 -4.48 -25.86 -28.85
N ARG A 129 -4.39 -24.53 -29.02
CA ARG A 129 -5.53 -23.71 -29.44
C ARG A 129 -5.90 -23.87 -30.92
N ASN A 130 -4.97 -24.29 -31.77
CA ASN A 130 -5.29 -24.67 -33.14
C ASN A 130 -6.16 -25.94 -33.14
N HIS A 131 -5.90 -26.89 -32.24
CA HIS A 131 -6.77 -28.06 -32.01
C HIS A 131 -8.07 -27.70 -31.30
N LEU A 132 -8.02 -26.79 -30.33
CA LEU A 132 -9.13 -26.38 -29.47
C LEU A 132 -9.29 -24.84 -29.47
N PRO A 133 -9.98 -24.25 -30.46
CA PRO A 133 -10.19 -22.81 -30.49
C PRO A 133 -10.87 -22.30 -29.22
N PHE A 134 -10.42 -21.15 -28.73
CA PHE A 134 -10.86 -20.52 -27.48
C PHE A 134 -10.54 -21.30 -26.18
N PHE A 135 -9.63 -22.27 -26.23
CA PHE A 135 -9.13 -22.92 -25.01
C PHE A 135 -8.43 -21.91 -24.10
N SER A 136 -8.89 -21.84 -22.84
CA SER A 136 -8.48 -20.85 -21.86
C SER A 136 -7.02 -21.04 -21.45
N ASP A 137 -6.28 -19.95 -21.23
CA ASP A 137 -4.96 -19.99 -20.56
C ASP A 137 -5.04 -20.66 -19.18
N TYR A 138 -6.17 -20.50 -18.48
CA TYR A 138 -6.39 -21.13 -17.18
C TYR A 138 -6.43 -22.66 -17.25
N ASP A 139 -6.78 -23.22 -18.40
CA ASP A 139 -6.90 -24.67 -18.61
C ASP A 139 -5.62 -25.30 -19.16
N ILE A 140 -4.56 -24.50 -19.34
CA ILE A 140 -3.22 -24.96 -19.69
C ILE A 140 -2.31 -24.78 -18.48
N ASN A 141 -1.66 -25.88 -18.07
CA ASN A 141 -0.67 -25.91 -17.00
C ASN A 141 0.71 -26.17 -17.61
N TYR A 142 1.71 -25.42 -17.18
CA TYR A 142 3.09 -25.56 -17.65
C TYR A 142 3.96 -26.13 -16.53
N ILE A 143 4.78 -27.11 -16.86
CA ILE A 143 5.85 -27.61 -15.99
C ILE A 143 7.16 -27.45 -16.74
N LEU A 144 8.06 -26.64 -16.19
CA LEU A 144 9.42 -26.48 -16.70
C LEU A 144 10.38 -27.19 -15.77
N ILE A 145 11.11 -28.19 -16.29
CA ILE A 145 12.12 -28.92 -15.54
C ILE A 145 13.49 -28.52 -16.06
N ALA A 146 14.28 -27.79 -15.28
CA ALA A 146 15.59 -27.33 -15.73
C ALA A 146 16.71 -27.70 -14.75
N THR A 147 17.85 -28.16 -15.26
CA THR A 147 19.04 -28.42 -14.43
C THR A 147 19.68 -27.13 -13.91
N ASP A 148 19.49 -26.03 -14.65
CA ASP A 148 19.95 -24.70 -14.28
C ASP A 148 18.89 -23.67 -14.64
N PHE A 149 18.79 -22.61 -13.84
CA PHE A 149 17.88 -21.48 -14.05
C PHE A 149 18.73 -20.22 -14.13
N ASN A 150 19.21 -19.89 -15.34
CA ASN A 150 20.06 -18.73 -15.51
C ASN A 150 19.25 -17.42 -15.42
N THR A 151 19.96 -16.29 -15.34
CA THR A 151 19.37 -14.95 -15.25
C THR A 151 18.30 -14.67 -16.31
N LEU A 152 18.53 -15.08 -17.57
CA LEU A 152 17.58 -14.81 -18.66
C LEU A 152 16.31 -15.65 -18.55
N LEU A 153 16.44 -16.93 -18.20
CA LEU A 153 15.29 -17.79 -17.97
C LEU A 153 14.48 -17.27 -16.78
N ASP A 154 15.14 -16.88 -15.70
CA ASP A 154 14.51 -16.30 -14.52
C ASP A 154 13.75 -15.01 -14.80
N HIS A 155 14.37 -14.05 -15.50
CA HIS A 155 13.69 -12.83 -15.91
C HIS A 155 12.53 -13.11 -16.87
N SER A 156 12.65 -14.12 -17.73
CA SER A 156 11.56 -14.49 -18.65
C SER A 156 10.38 -15.10 -17.89
N LEU A 157 10.63 -16.05 -16.97
CA LEU A 157 9.62 -16.65 -16.11
C LEU A 157 8.95 -15.59 -15.23
N ALA A 158 9.73 -14.73 -14.58
CA ALA A 158 9.24 -13.64 -13.74
C ALA A 158 8.36 -12.67 -14.54
N GLY A 159 8.82 -12.24 -15.72
CA GLY A 159 8.05 -11.36 -16.61
C GLY A 159 6.70 -11.97 -16.99
N GLN A 160 6.67 -13.25 -17.34
CA GLN A 160 5.42 -13.93 -17.67
C GLN A 160 4.49 -14.06 -16.45
N LEU A 161 4.99 -14.46 -15.29
CA LEU A 161 4.19 -14.59 -14.07
C LEU A 161 3.58 -13.25 -13.61
N LEU A 162 4.27 -12.14 -13.84
CA LEU A 162 3.81 -10.81 -13.44
C LEU A 162 2.77 -10.25 -14.43
N ILE A 163 2.96 -10.47 -15.73
CA ILE A 163 2.14 -9.90 -16.82
C ILE A 163 0.96 -10.81 -17.21
N SER A 164 1.10 -12.11 -17.01
CA SER A 164 0.12 -13.13 -17.41
C SER A 164 -0.20 -14.07 -16.25
N ASP A 165 -1.47 -14.45 -16.13
CA ASP A 165 -1.94 -15.36 -15.09
C ASP A 165 -1.75 -16.83 -15.49
N ILE A 166 -0.57 -17.15 -16.05
CA ILE A 166 -0.24 -18.53 -16.46
C ILE A 166 -0.10 -19.44 -15.24
N ASN A 167 -0.52 -20.70 -15.39
CA ASN A 167 -0.29 -21.76 -14.40
C ASN A 167 1.06 -22.43 -14.69
N LEU A 168 2.07 -22.19 -13.85
CA LEU A 168 3.45 -22.59 -14.08
C LEU A 168 4.06 -23.21 -12.81
N LEU A 169 4.75 -24.34 -12.99
CA LEU A 169 5.57 -24.99 -11.98
C LEU A 169 6.99 -25.18 -12.50
N CYS A 170 7.96 -24.60 -11.81
CA CYS A 170 9.38 -24.75 -12.11
C CYS A 170 9.99 -25.81 -11.19
N LEU A 171 10.64 -26.80 -11.78
CA LEU A 171 11.25 -27.92 -11.09
C LEU A 171 12.75 -28.01 -11.42
N LYS A 172 13.55 -28.30 -10.40
CA LYS A 172 14.98 -28.59 -10.51
C LYS A 172 15.24 -30.03 -10.08
N PRO A 173 15.88 -30.86 -10.92
CA PRO A 173 16.18 -32.24 -10.58
C PRO A 173 17.23 -32.33 -9.47
N GLU A 174 16.93 -33.12 -8.44
CA GLU A 174 17.85 -33.46 -7.36
C GLU A 174 18.72 -34.64 -7.79
N ILE A 175 19.96 -34.37 -8.18
CA ILE A 175 20.88 -35.35 -8.75
C ILE A 175 21.88 -35.81 -7.68
N ILE A 176 21.87 -37.11 -7.36
CA ILE A 176 22.83 -37.76 -6.44
C ILE A 176 23.42 -38.98 -7.15
N ASP A 177 24.75 -39.07 -7.23
CA ASP A 177 25.47 -40.17 -7.90
C ASP A 177 24.96 -40.45 -9.33
N GLU A 178 24.63 -39.40 -10.08
CA GLU A 178 24.02 -39.44 -11.44
C GLU A 178 22.56 -39.94 -11.51
N TYR A 179 21.93 -40.22 -10.38
CA TYR A 179 20.50 -40.56 -10.29
C TYR A 179 19.65 -39.37 -9.90
N ILE A 180 18.47 -39.24 -10.54
CA ILE A 180 17.45 -38.27 -10.13
C ILE A 180 16.67 -38.89 -8.97
N LYS A 181 16.80 -38.32 -7.78
CA LYS A 181 16.12 -38.79 -6.56
C LYS A 181 14.77 -38.11 -6.33
N GLY A 182 14.62 -36.89 -6.83
CA GLY A 182 13.42 -36.07 -6.68
C GLY A 182 13.45 -34.86 -7.62
N LEU A 183 12.32 -34.14 -7.66
CA LEU A 183 12.19 -32.86 -8.36
C LEU A 183 11.85 -31.78 -7.34
N SER A 184 12.82 -30.93 -7.03
CA SER A 184 12.60 -29.81 -6.11
C SER A 184 11.92 -28.64 -6.80
N ILE A 185 10.97 -27.99 -6.15
CA ILE A 185 10.38 -26.74 -6.63
C ILE A 185 11.45 -25.65 -6.59
N TYR A 186 11.61 -25.00 -7.73
CA TYR A 186 12.46 -23.83 -7.89
C TYR A 186 11.61 -22.56 -7.89
N PHE A 187 12.07 -21.51 -7.21
CA PHE A 187 11.41 -20.20 -7.17
C PHE A 187 12.17 -19.25 -8.09
N PRO A 188 11.56 -18.72 -9.16
CA PRO A 188 12.20 -17.76 -10.05
C PRO A 188 12.65 -16.50 -9.31
N SER A 189 13.87 -16.01 -9.58
CA SER A 189 14.47 -14.86 -8.90
C SER A 189 14.58 -13.58 -9.76
N GLY A 190 13.84 -13.52 -10.88
CA GLY A 190 13.94 -12.42 -11.85
C GLY A 190 13.35 -11.07 -11.44
N TRP A 191 13.00 -10.88 -10.16
CA TRP A 191 12.48 -9.64 -9.58
C TRP A 191 13.47 -9.09 -8.55
N SER A 192 13.73 -7.78 -8.59
CA SER A 192 14.65 -7.12 -7.66
C SER A 192 13.87 -6.40 -6.56
N ASP A 193 14.27 -6.61 -5.32
CA ASP A 193 13.69 -5.92 -4.17
C ASP A 193 14.02 -4.42 -4.22
N ILE A 194 13.02 -3.59 -3.92
CA ILE A 194 13.12 -2.12 -3.84
C ILE A 194 12.86 -1.57 -2.44
N GLY A 195 12.57 -2.44 -1.47
CA GLY A 195 12.47 -2.11 -0.05
C GLY A 195 11.17 -1.45 0.37
N GLN A 196 10.14 -1.56 -0.46
CA GLN A 196 8.90 -0.80 -0.29
C GLN A 196 7.75 -1.74 0.08
N LEU A 197 7.14 -1.46 1.23
CA LEU A 197 6.06 -2.27 1.81
C LEU A 197 4.66 -1.83 1.35
N ASP A 198 4.55 -0.59 0.88
CA ASP A 198 3.31 0.06 0.45
C ASP A 198 3.57 0.88 -0.84
N LEU A 199 2.51 1.41 -1.45
CA LEU A 199 2.67 2.36 -2.54
C LEU A 199 3.22 3.69 -2.00
N THR A 200 4.15 4.29 -2.75
CA THR A 200 4.63 5.64 -2.44
C THR A 200 3.51 6.66 -2.67
N SER A 201 3.61 7.82 -2.04
CA SER A 201 2.54 8.82 -2.05
C SER A 201 2.20 9.35 -3.46
N ASP A 202 3.17 9.31 -4.38
CA ASP A 202 3.02 9.70 -5.80
C ASP A 202 2.82 8.51 -6.75
N ALA A 203 2.67 7.29 -6.24
CA ALA A 203 2.54 6.09 -7.06
C ALA A 203 1.25 6.05 -7.87
N LEU A 204 0.19 6.72 -7.41
CA LEU A 204 -1.09 6.81 -8.13
C LEU A 204 -1.22 8.20 -8.75
N VAL A 205 -0.98 8.31 -10.06
CA VAL A 205 -1.12 9.55 -10.82
C VAL A 205 -2.41 9.57 -11.62
N SER A 206 -3.02 10.74 -11.79
CA SER A 206 -4.33 10.87 -12.41
C SER A 206 -4.46 11.99 -13.44
N TYR A 207 -5.45 11.79 -14.31
CA TYR A 207 -6.12 12.81 -15.09
C TYR A 207 -7.64 12.66 -14.93
N THR A 208 -8.38 13.74 -15.17
CA THR A 208 -9.84 13.73 -15.10
C THR A 208 -10.44 13.98 -16.48
N MET A 209 -11.35 13.12 -16.93
CA MET A 209 -12.25 13.44 -18.05
C MET A 209 -13.47 14.18 -17.50
N CYS A 210 -13.59 15.46 -17.84
CA CYS A 210 -14.69 16.32 -17.48
C CYS A 210 -15.78 16.26 -18.56
N LEU A 211 -17.02 15.99 -18.15
CA LEU A 211 -18.17 15.85 -19.06
C LEU A 211 -19.04 17.10 -19.01
N TYR A 212 -19.10 17.81 -20.13
CA TYR A 212 -19.96 18.98 -20.32
C TYR A 212 -21.12 18.68 -21.26
N GLU A 213 -22.23 19.38 -21.06
CA GLU A 213 -23.43 19.24 -21.87
C GLU A 213 -23.20 19.83 -23.27
N LYS A 214 -23.72 19.16 -24.30
CA LYS A 214 -23.67 19.68 -25.68
C LYS A 214 -24.84 20.62 -25.93
N GLU A 215 -24.61 21.66 -26.73
CA GLU A 215 -25.67 22.60 -27.13
C GLU A 215 -26.92 21.92 -27.72
N ASN A 216 -26.74 20.79 -28.43
CA ASN A 216 -27.81 20.10 -29.16
C ASN A 216 -28.30 18.80 -28.50
N ILE A 217 -27.74 18.38 -27.37
CA ILE A 217 -28.11 17.13 -26.68
C ILE A 217 -28.21 17.43 -25.19
N SER A 218 -29.43 17.46 -24.67
CA SER A 218 -29.64 17.66 -23.24
C SER A 218 -29.34 16.37 -22.47
N MET A 219 -28.74 16.50 -21.28
CA MET A 219 -28.50 15.35 -20.39
C MET A 219 -29.80 14.68 -19.91
N GLU A 220 -30.95 15.35 -20.01
CA GLU A 220 -32.26 14.77 -19.71
C GLU A 220 -32.77 13.83 -20.82
N SER A 221 -32.19 13.90 -22.03
CA SER A 221 -32.68 13.13 -23.17
C SER A 221 -32.15 11.69 -23.22
N PHE A 222 -31.29 11.28 -22.26
CA PHE A 222 -30.72 9.95 -22.17
C PHE A 222 -30.35 9.59 -20.72
N ASP A 223 -30.10 8.30 -20.48
CA ASP A 223 -29.64 7.83 -19.18
C ASP A 223 -28.13 8.05 -19.02
N VAL A 224 -27.77 9.17 -18.41
CA VAL A 224 -26.39 9.57 -18.11
C VAL A 224 -25.64 8.50 -17.32
N THR A 225 -26.28 7.91 -16.31
CA THR A 225 -25.66 6.90 -15.45
C THR A 225 -25.28 5.66 -16.26
N THR A 226 -26.17 5.20 -17.13
CA THR A 226 -25.89 4.05 -18.01
C THR A 226 -24.76 4.36 -19.00
N VAL A 227 -24.75 5.54 -19.63
CA VAL A 227 -23.68 5.93 -20.58
C VAL A 227 -22.31 6.00 -19.88
N VAL A 228 -22.25 6.64 -18.71
CA VAL A 228 -21.00 6.75 -17.93
C VAL A 228 -20.54 5.37 -17.48
N LYS A 229 -21.44 4.49 -17.03
CA LYS A 229 -21.09 3.12 -16.65
C LYS A 229 -20.51 2.32 -17.82
N MET A 230 -21.09 2.44 -19.01
CA MET A 230 -20.55 1.81 -20.23
C MET A 230 -19.15 2.32 -20.55
N ALA A 231 -18.91 3.64 -20.40
CA ALA A 231 -17.59 4.22 -20.60
C ALA A 231 -16.57 3.67 -19.57
N CYS A 232 -16.94 3.58 -18.30
CA CYS A 232 -16.12 2.96 -17.25
C CYS A 232 -15.79 1.48 -17.52
N ASP A 233 -16.76 0.71 -18.04
CA ASP A 233 -16.51 -0.68 -18.45
C ASP A 233 -15.51 -0.76 -19.62
N LEU A 234 -15.56 0.18 -20.58
CA LEU A 234 -14.58 0.28 -21.67
C LEU A 234 -13.18 0.62 -21.15
N ILE A 235 -13.06 1.52 -20.17
CA ILE A 235 -11.77 1.83 -19.52
C ILE A 235 -11.18 0.56 -18.89
N ARG A 236 -11.96 -0.14 -18.07
CA ARG A 236 -11.51 -1.36 -17.39
C ARG A 236 -11.09 -2.45 -18.38
N ASN A 237 -11.87 -2.64 -19.45
CA ASN A 237 -11.57 -3.62 -20.49
C ASN A 237 -10.26 -3.28 -21.22
N SER A 238 -10.08 -2.02 -21.62
CA SER A 238 -8.85 -1.55 -22.28
C SER A 238 -7.64 -1.62 -21.36
N ALA A 239 -7.81 -1.31 -20.07
CA ALA A 239 -6.76 -1.47 -19.07
C ALA A 239 -6.31 -2.92 -18.90
N GLY A 240 -7.25 -3.88 -18.93
CA GLY A 240 -6.95 -5.31 -18.96
C GLY A 240 -6.16 -5.73 -20.21
N LYS A 241 -6.49 -5.19 -21.39
CA LYS A 241 -5.74 -5.42 -22.65
C LYS A 241 -4.31 -4.89 -22.56
N PHE A 242 -4.12 -3.71 -21.95
CA PHE A 242 -2.82 -3.06 -21.80
C PHE A 242 -2.03 -3.49 -20.57
N LYS A 243 -2.56 -4.43 -19.77
CA LYS A 243 -1.92 -4.92 -18.54
C LYS A 243 -1.55 -3.79 -17.58
N SER A 244 -2.37 -2.74 -17.58
CA SER A 244 -2.24 -1.61 -16.66
C SER A 244 -2.79 -1.98 -15.28
N SER A 245 -2.42 -1.22 -14.26
CA SER A 245 -2.98 -1.31 -12.90
C SER A 245 -3.40 0.08 -12.44
N GLY A 246 -4.57 0.20 -11.83
CA GLY A 246 -5.15 1.48 -11.51
C GLY A 246 -6.61 1.40 -11.07
N LEU A 247 -7.27 2.55 -11.03
CA LEU A 247 -8.67 2.70 -10.66
C LEU A 247 -9.29 3.91 -11.35
N TYR A 248 -10.62 3.94 -11.41
CA TYR A 248 -11.36 5.14 -11.76
C TYR A 248 -12.29 5.57 -10.62
N LEU A 249 -12.56 6.87 -10.56
CA LEU A 249 -13.54 7.47 -9.67
C LEU A 249 -14.46 8.37 -10.50
N VAL A 250 -15.73 7.99 -10.57
CA VAL A 250 -16.80 8.84 -11.11
C VAL A 250 -17.33 9.70 -9.98
N TRP A 251 -17.41 11.00 -10.22
CA TRP A 251 -17.90 11.95 -9.25
C TRP A 251 -18.83 12.98 -9.88
N GLN A 252 -19.77 13.48 -9.06
CA GLN A 252 -20.62 14.61 -9.37
C GLN A 252 -19.96 15.89 -8.85
N ASN A 253 -20.01 16.95 -9.64
CA ASN A 253 -19.54 18.25 -9.19
C ASN A 253 -20.50 18.85 -8.15
N GLY A 254 -19.94 19.17 -6.99
CA GLY A 254 -20.60 19.73 -5.82
C GLY A 254 -20.92 21.22 -5.97
N HIS A 255 -20.13 21.93 -6.78
CA HIS A 255 -20.32 23.34 -7.08
C HIS A 255 -21.43 23.51 -8.14
N GLY A 256 -22.68 23.41 -7.71
CA GLY A 256 -23.86 23.51 -8.58
C GLY A 256 -24.00 24.83 -9.35
N ASP A 257 -24.64 24.73 -10.52
CA ASP A 257 -25.31 25.77 -11.32
C ASP A 257 -24.52 26.85 -12.07
N TYR A 258 -23.19 26.82 -12.09
CA TYR A 258 -22.47 27.62 -13.08
C TYR A 258 -22.55 26.93 -14.45
N LEU A 259 -23.24 27.57 -15.40
CA LEU A 259 -23.55 27.11 -16.76
C LEU A 259 -22.36 26.60 -17.61
N ASN A 260 -21.12 26.69 -17.12
CA ASN A 260 -19.89 26.26 -17.80
C ASN A 260 -19.01 25.31 -16.94
N HIS A 261 -19.56 24.65 -15.92
CA HIS A 261 -18.80 23.69 -15.11
C HIS A 261 -19.16 22.24 -15.44
N CYS A 262 -18.13 21.39 -15.38
CA CYS A 262 -18.23 19.95 -15.52
C CYS A 262 -19.29 19.43 -14.53
N LYS A 263 -20.30 18.70 -15.00
CA LYS A 263 -21.35 18.13 -14.14
C LYS A 263 -20.92 16.79 -13.54
N ILE A 264 -20.21 15.99 -14.33
CA ILE A 264 -19.69 14.67 -13.96
C ILE A 264 -18.24 14.56 -14.42
N GLY A 265 -17.36 14.17 -13.50
CA GLY A 265 -15.97 13.86 -13.82
C GLY A 265 -15.69 12.35 -13.69
N ILE A 266 -14.81 11.86 -14.55
CA ILE A 266 -14.22 10.52 -14.43
C ILE A 266 -12.72 10.72 -14.21
N THR A 267 -12.28 10.61 -12.95
CA THR A 267 -10.85 10.65 -12.63
C THR A 267 -10.26 9.24 -12.77
N ILE A 268 -9.21 9.11 -13.57
CA ILE A 268 -8.52 7.84 -13.84
C ILE A 268 -7.17 7.91 -13.17
N TYR A 269 -6.90 7.00 -12.23
CA TYR A 269 -5.58 6.84 -11.62
C TYR A 269 -4.89 5.60 -12.20
N VAL A 270 -3.60 5.71 -12.48
CA VAL A 270 -2.75 4.59 -12.88
C VAL A 270 -1.48 4.58 -12.05
N ILE A 271 -0.83 3.41 -11.96
CA ILE A 271 0.49 3.31 -11.32
C ILE A 271 1.53 4.07 -12.14
N ASN A 272 2.21 4.99 -11.47
CA ASN A 272 3.40 5.68 -11.95
C ASN A 272 4.67 4.94 -11.50
N PRO A 273 5.37 4.24 -12.41
CA PRO A 273 6.55 3.47 -12.04
C PRO A 273 7.74 4.33 -11.61
N PHE A 274 7.77 5.63 -11.97
CA PHE A 274 8.88 6.52 -11.62
C PHE A 274 8.86 6.94 -10.14
N ALA A 275 7.69 6.90 -9.49
CA ALA A 275 7.53 7.27 -8.09
C ALA A 275 8.23 6.31 -7.11
N PHE A 276 8.60 5.10 -7.55
CA PHE A 276 9.30 4.11 -6.71
C PHE A 276 10.82 4.30 -6.69
N LEU A 277 11.40 5.03 -7.64
CA LEU A 277 12.86 5.17 -7.76
C LEU A 277 13.48 5.99 -6.61
N PRO A 278 12.99 7.20 -6.27
CA PRO A 278 13.64 8.00 -5.21
C PRO A 278 13.66 7.32 -3.85
N PRO A 279 12.56 6.70 -3.36
CA PRO A 279 12.57 5.97 -2.10
C PRO A 279 13.54 4.78 -2.11
N ALA A 280 13.57 3.99 -3.19
CA ALA A 280 14.51 2.88 -3.33
C ALA A 280 15.97 3.33 -3.21
N TYR A 281 16.34 4.45 -3.86
CA TYR A 281 17.69 5.03 -3.73
C TYR A 281 17.96 5.52 -2.30
N SER A 282 17.00 6.18 -1.66
CA SER A 282 17.16 6.71 -0.30
C SER A 282 17.36 5.61 0.75
N LEU A 283 16.75 4.44 0.55
CA LEU A 283 16.85 3.28 1.42
C LEU A 283 18.13 2.46 1.19
N GLY A 284 18.97 2.86 0.23
CA GLY A 284 20.22 2.18 -0.08
C GLY A 284 20.04 0.81 -0.73
N PHE A 285 18.88 0.54 -1.33
CA PHE A 285 18.67 -0.69 -2.10
C PHE A 285 19.61 -0.69 -3.31
N PRO A 286 20.25 -1.84 -3.62
CA PRO A 286 21.33 -1.95 -4.59
C PRO A 286 20.80 -1.94 -6.04
N LEU A 287 20.12 -0.87 -6.43
CA LEU A 287 19.93 -0.56 -7.84
C LEU A 287 21.32 -0.33 -8.42
N ASN A 288 21.72 -1.10 -9.43
CA ASN A 288 23.00 -0.90 -10.13
C ASN A 288 23.00 0.48 -10.81
N THR A 289 23.36 1.50 -10.04
CA THR A 289 23.42 2.90 -10.46
C THR A 289 24.48 3.12 -11.52
N ASP A 290 25.36 2.14 -11.77
CA ASP A 290 26.32 2.19 -12.85
C ASP A 290 25.78 1.76 -14.21
N SER A 291 24.65 1.05 -14.24
CA SER A 291 24.00 0.68 -15.49
C SER A 291 23.52 1.91 -16.26
N VAL A 292 23.65 1.86 -17.59
CA VAL A 292 23.24 2.96 -18.48
C VAL A 292 21.76 3.30 -18.30
N LEU A 293 20.92 2.27 -18.12
CA LEU A 293 19.48 2.44 -17.92
C LEU A 293 19.18 3.13 -16.57
N ALA A 294 19.77 2.65 -15.47
CA ALA A 294 19.53 3.26 -14.16
C ALA A 294 20.01 4.71 -14.10
N LYS A 295 21.18 5.02 -14.69
CA LYS A 295 21.68 6.40 -14.81
C LYS A 295 20.70 7.30 -15.55
N TYR A 296 20.18 6.83 -16.69
CA TYR A 296 19.22 7.59 -17.49
C TYR A 296 17.91 7.83 -16.72
N LEU A 297 17.33 6.78 -16.12
CA LEU A 297 16.06 6.90 -15.37
C LEU A 297 16.20 7.80 -14.14
N LYS A 298 17.33 7.70 -13.42
CA LYS A 298 17.62 8.57 -12.29
C LYS A 298 17.68 10.04 -12.72
N LEU A 299 18.46 10.36 -13.75
CA LEU A 299 18.55 11.72 -14.29
C LEU A 299 17.19 12.24 -14.76
N TYR A 300 16.41 11.38 -15.43
CA TYR A 300 15.08 11.75 -15.88
C TYR A 300 14.15 12.13 -14.72
N VAL A 301 14.15 11.37 -13.62
CA VAL A 301 13.35 11.69 -12.42
C VAL A 301 13.91 12.91 -11.68
N GLU A 302 15.23 13.09 -11.63
CA GLU A 302 15.84 14.30 -11.06
C GLU A 302 15.44 15.57 -11.84
N ASP A 303 15.37 15.49 -13.17
CA ASP A 303 15.03 16.62 -14.04
C ASP A 303 13.51 16.92 -14.09
N ASN A 304 12.65 15.90 -13.95
CA ASN A 304 11.20 16.02 -14.17
C ASN A 304 10.35 15.83 -12.90
N GLY A 305 10.96 15.41 -11.79
CA GLY A 305 10.26 15.05 -10.55
C GLY A 305 9.54 13.70 -10.63
N THR A 306 8.69 13.43 -9.63
CA THR A 306 7.96 12.16 -9.49
C THR A 306 6.60 12.19 -10.15
N LEU A 307 6.00 13.35 -10.47
CA LEU A 307 4.66 13.44 -11.05
C LEU A 307 4.67 13.20 -12.57
N ILE A 308 4.96 11.95 -12.96
CA ILE A 308 5.08 11.53 -14.36
C ILE A 308 3.89 10.63 -14.73
N HIS A 309 3.13 11.02 -15.75
CA HIS A 309 1.95 10.29 -16.19
C HIS A 309 2.27 9.36 -17.37
N PRO A 310 2.09 8.03 -17.22
CA PRO A 310 2.25 7.09 -18.34
C PRO A 310 1.25 7.37 -19.45
N SER A 311 1.72 7.38 -20.71
CA SER A 311 0.85 7.57 -21.88
C SER A 311 -0.22 6.48 -22.04
N SER A 312 -0.01 5.32 -21.43
CA SER A 312 -1.00 4.23 -21.37
C SER A 312 -2.32 4.67 -20.72
N MET A 313 -2.32 5.69 -19.85
CA MET A 313 -3.54 6.25 -19.26
C MET A 313 -4.52 6.78 -20.32
N PHE A 314 -4.03 7.51 -21.32
CA PHE A 314 -4.87 8.02 -22.40
C PHE A 314 -5.31 6.88 -23.33
N GLY A 315 -4.41 5.91 -23.55
CA GLY A 315 -4.74 4.71 -24.31
C GLY A 315 -5.89 3.89 -23.70
N ILE A 316 -5.92 3.70 -22.37
CA ILE A 316 -7.01 2.94 -21.73
C ILE A 316 -8.35 3.67 -21.79
N ALA A 317 -8.35 5.00 -21.94
CA ALA A 317 -9.56 5.82 -21.98
C ALA A 317 -10.09 6.08 -23.40
N GLU A 318 -9.32 5.80 -24.45
CA GLU A 318 -9.64 6.18 -25.83
C GLU A 318 -11.02 5.67 -26.32
N GLU A 319 -11.34 4.39 -26.08
CA GLU A 319 -12.64 3.83 -26.46
C GLU A 319 -13.80 4.47 -25.67
N ALA A 320 -13.56 4.82 -24.41
CA ALA A 320 -14.52 5.45 -23.53
C ALA A 320 -14.77 6.92 -23.92
N GLU A 321 -13.72 7.68 -24.22
CA GLU A 321 -13.78 9.05 -24.72
C GLU A 321 -14.61 9.10 -26.01
N ARG A 322 -14.34 8.22 -26.99
CA ARG A 322 -15.13 8.13 -28.24
C ARG A 322 -16.62 7.80 -28.01
N LEU A 323 -16.95 7.05 -26.96
CA LEU A 323 -18.34 6.80 -26.58
C LEU A 323 -18.97 8.05 -25.96
N LEU A 324 -18.27 8.65 -24.99
CA LEU A 324 -18.72 9.83 -24.25
C LEU A 324 -18.89 11.03 -25.17
N ASP A 325 -18.01 11.23 -26.14
CA ASP A 325 -18.07 12.27 -27.17
C ASP A 325 -19.33 12.21 -28.04
N LYS A 326 -20.10 11.12 -28.01
CA LYS A 326 -21.41 11.09 -28.70
C LYS A 326 -22.48 11.86 -27.92
N TYR A 327 -22.31 11.97 -26.60
CA TYR A 327 -23.30 12.51 -25.66
C TYR A 327 -22.83 13.80 -24.98
N PHE A 328 -21.52 13.98 -24.78
CA PHE A 328 -20.89 15.05 -24.03
C PHE A 328 -19.82 15.77 -24.84
N ILE A 329 -19.46 16.98 -24.42
CA ILE A 329 -18.14 17.54 -24.73
C ILE A 329 -17.20 16.99 -23.67
N VAL A 330 -16.24 16.15 -24.08
CA VAL A 330 -15.24 15.57 -23.19
C VAL A 330 -13.99 16.45 -23.21
N GLU A 331 -13.54 16.88 -22.04
CA GLU A 331 -12.25 17.58 -21.90
C GLU A 331 -11.40 16.89 -20.84
N TRP A 332 -10.11 16.75 -21.13
CA TRP A 332 -9.12 16.29 -20.17
C TRP A 332 -8.67 17.44 -19.29
N ASP A 333 -8.93 17.34 -18.00
CA ASP A 333 -8.53 18.30 -16.98
C ASP A 333 -7.31 17.80 -16.17
N ARG A 334 -6.66 18.78 -15.54
CA ARG A 334 -5.46 18.77 -14.69
C ARG A 334 -4.87 17.40 -14.32
N ALA A 335 -3.58 17.27 -14.63
CA ALA A 335 -2.69 16.24 -14.12
C ALA A 335 -2.56 16.34 -12.58
N SER A 336 -2.77 15.23 -11.88
CA SER A 336 -2.68 15.15 -10.41
C SER A 336 -2.10 13.82 -9.93
N SER A 337 -2.05 13.63 -8.62
CA SER A 337 -1.77 12.36 -7.93
C SER A 337 -2.73 12.16 -6.77
N TRP A 338 -2.83 10.93 -6.26
CA TRP A 338 -3.64 10.63 -5.07
C TRP A 338 -3.30 11.53 -3.89
N GLN A 339 -2.00 11.73 -3.63
CA GLN A 339 -1.54 12.64 -2.57
C GLN A 339 -1.98 14.08 -2.80
N ILE A 340 -1.84 14.60 -4.03
CA ILE A 340 -2.23 15.98 -4.35
C ILE A 340 -3.75 16.15 -4.19
N ASP A 341 -4.52 15.18 -4.69
CA ASP A 341 -5.98 15.20 -4.63
C ASP A 341 -6.49 15.14 -3.18
N MET A 342 -5.90 14.29 -2.33
CA MET A 342 -6.26 14.18 -0.91
C MET A 342 -5.84 15.41 -0.08
N ALA A 343 -4.79 16.12 -0.49
CA ALA A 343 -4.34 17.36 0.13
C ALA A 343 -5.13 18.59 -0.34
N ASP A 344 -5.74 18.54 -1.54
CA ASP A 344 -6.53 19.64 -2.09
C ASP A 344 -7.90 19.72 -1.41
N LYS A 345 -8.10 20.75 -0.59
CA LYS A 345 -9.35 20.94 0.12
C LYS A 345 -10.52 21.30 -0.79
N HIS A 346 -10.27 21.84 -1.98
CA HIS A 346 -11.33 22.07 -2.97
C HIS A 346 -11.82 20.76 -3.60
N PHE A 347 -10.93 19.76 -3.75
CA PHE A 347 -11.32 18.42 -4.18
C PHE A 347 -12.40 17.85 -3.26
N ALA A 348 -12.24 17.98 -1.94
CA ALA A 348 -13.19 17.48 -0.95
C ALA A 348 -14.55 18.21 -0.99
N LEU A 349 -14.59 19.48 -1.38
CA LEU A 349 -15.85 20.25 -1.53
C LEU A 349 -16.54 20.00 -2.87
N GLN A 350 -15.77 19.62 -3.89
CA GLN A 350 -16.24 19.54 -5.26
C GLN A 350 -16.67 18.13 -5.65
N ARG A 351 -15.93 17.09 -5.28
CA ARG A 351 -16.08 15.79 -5.96
C ARG A 351 -16.90 14.83 -5.14
N ARG A 352 -18.23 14.81 -5.29
CA ARG A 352 -19.07 13.80 -4.62
C ARG A 352 -18.90 12.45 -5.33
N PRO A 353 -18.37 11.40 -4.68
CA PRO A 353 -18.21 10.11 -5.34
C PRO A 353 -19.55 9.45 -5.66
N LEU A 354 -19.66 8.91 -6.87
CA LEU A 354 -20.85 8.19 -7.35
C LEU A 354 -20.55 6.72 -7.59
N GLN A 355 -19.46 6.43 -8.28
CA GLN A 355 -19.06 5.09 -8.67
C GLN A 355 -17.53 5.02 -8.70
N TRP A 356 -17.00 3.84 -8.41
CA TRP A 356 -15.57 3.57 -8.56
C TRP A 356 -15.37 2.11 -8.97
N ASP A 357 -14.20 1.79 -9.51
CA ASP A 357 -13.72 0.42 -9.63
C ASP A 357 -12.19 0.43 -9.86
N SER A 358 -11.56 -0.73 -9.68
CA SER A 358 -10.12 -0.92 -9.79
C SER A 358 -9.75 -2.17 -10.60
N TRP A 359 -8.58 -2.14 -11.23
CA TRP A 359 -8.10 -3.19 -12.13
C TRP A 359 -6.60 -3.48 -11.93
N GLY A 360 -6.15 -4.58 -12.53
CA GLY A 360 -4.77 -5.05 -12.39
C GLY A 360 -4.42 -5.36 -10.93
N ALA A 361 -3.16 -5.14 -10.57
CA ALA A 361 -2.65 -5.45 -9.22
C ALA A 361 -3.41 -4.69 -8.11
N ILE A 362 -3.84 -3.46 -8.38
CA ILE A 362 -4.65 -2.66 -7.44
C ILE A 362 -6.01 -3.32 -7.22
N GLY A 363 -6.69 -3.69 -8.31
CA GLY A 363 -7.98 -4.34 -8.21
C GLY A 363 -7.91 -5.69 -7.50
N ASP A 364 -6.88 -6.48 -7.79
CA ASP A 364 -6.69 -7.79 -7.17
C ASP A 364 -6.44 -7.66 -5.67
N TYR A 365 -5.61 -6.69 -5.26
CA TYR A 365 -5.40 -6.39 -3.85
C TYR A 365 -6.67 -5.87 -3.17
N VAL A 366 -7.46 -4.99 -3.79
CA VAL A 366 -8.72 -4.50 -3.22
C VAL A 366 -9.67 -5.66 -2.92
N ARG A 367 -9.83 -6.58 -3.87
CA ARG A 367 -10.67 -7.78 -3.72
C ARG A 367 -10.11 -8.73 -2.66
N TYR A 368 -8.80 -8.97 -2.68
CA TYR A 368 -8.11 -9.79 -1.69
C TYR A 368 -8.27 -9.23 -0.28
N CYS A 369 -7.99 -7.94 -0.08
CA CYS A 369 -8.12 -7.25 1.19
C CYS A 369 -9.56 -7.28 1.70
N PHE A 370 -10.55 -7.04 0.83
CA PHE A 370 -11.97 -7.12 1.24
C PHE A 370 -12.37 -8.53 1.71
N LEU A 371 -11.86 -9.58 1.06
CA LEU A 371 -12.18 -10.98 1.38
C LEU A 371 -11.32 -11.56 2.52
N HIS A 372 -10.23 -10.89 2.90
CA HIS A 372 -9.29 -11.40 3.89
C HIS A 372 -9.92 -11.50 5.28
N PRO A 373 -9.69 -12.58 6.04
CA PRO A 373 -10.28 -12.75 7.38
C PRO A 373 -9.84 -11.67 8.37
N ALA A 374 -8.54 -11.31 8.39
CA ALA A 374 -8.08 -10.20 9.23
C ALA A 374 -8.72 -8.86 8.85
N SER A 375 -8.72 -8.46 7.57
CA SER A 375 -9.39 -7.22 7.15
C SER A 375 -10.87 -7.23 7.51
N SER A 376 -11.55 -8.36 7.33
CA SER A 376 -12.93 -8.52 7.76
C SER A 376 -13.11 -8.24 9.25
N ARG A 377 -12.16 -8.64 10.11
CA ARG A 377 -12.25 -8.51 11.58
C ARG A 377 -11.76 -7.17 12.13
N TYR A 378 -10.79 -6.54 11.47
CA TYR A 378 -10.07 -5.36 11.98
C TYR A 378 -10.30 -4.11 11.14
N MET A 379 -10.54 -4.27 9.84
CA MET A 379 -10.67 -3.14 8.92
C MET A 379 -12.13 -2.77 8.65
N PHE A 380 -13.07 -3.72 8.61
CA PHE A 380 -14.47 -3.40 8.24
C PHE A 380 -15.44 -3.63 9.40
N THR A 381 -16.40 -2.72 9.53
CA THR A 381 -17.56 -2.88 10.43
C THR A 381 -18.55 -3.89 9.87
N ASP A 382 -19.41 -4.47 10.73
CA ASP A 382 -20.49 -5.36 10.30
C ASP A 382 -21.38 -4.74 9.22
N TRP A 383 -21.68 -3.45 9.37
CA TRP A 383 -22.47 -2.70 8.39
C TRP A 383 -21.75 -2.58 7.04
N GLU A 384 -20.45 -2.26 7.01
CA GLU A 384 -19.67 -2.19 5.77
C GLU A 384 -19.67 -3.54 5.02
N ARG A 385 -19.62 -4.66 5.76
CA ARG A 385 -19.61 -6.01 5.17
C ARG A 385 -20.97 -6.43 4.64
N GLU A 386 -22.03 -6.25 5.42
CA GLU A 386 -23.35 -6.82 5.10
C GLU A 386 -24.22 -5.91 4.23
N LYS A 387 -24.05 -4.59 4.36
CA LYS A 387 -24.98 -3.59 3.79
C LYS A 387 -24.27 -2.49 3.01
N GLY A 388 -22.95 -2.34 3.16
CA GLY A 388 -22.16 -1.25 2.61
C GLY A 388 -21.87 -1.32 1.11
N GLY A 389 -22.52 -2.20 0.34
CA GLY A 389 -22.27 -2.35 -1.11
C GLY A 389 -20.97 -3.08 -1.48
N GLY A 390 -20.26 -3.62 -0.49
CA GLY A 390 -19.00 -4.35 -0.66
C GLY A 390 -17.88 -3.49 -1.26
N TYR A 391 -16.89 -4.14 -1.87
CA TYR A 391 -15.77 -3.42 -2.49
C TYR A 391 -16.16 -2.52 -3.68
N PHE A 392 -17.40 -2.56 -4.19
CA PHE A 392 -17.88 -1.61 -5.21
C PHE A 392 -18.37 -0.29 -4.62
N SER A 393 -18.51 -0.19 -3.29
CA SER A 393 -18.79 1.09 -2.65
C SER A 393 -17.58 2.00 -2.73
N PRO A 394 -17.70 3.24 -3.25
CA PRO A 394 -16.61 4.21 -3.23
C PRO A 394 -16.03 4.39 -1.84
N TYR A 395 -16.87 4.35 -0.81
CA TYR A 395 -16.43 4.50 0.56
C TYR A 395 -15.49 3.36 1.01
N ILE A 396 -15.86 2.10 0.80
CA ILE A 396 -15.04 0.95 1.19
C ILE A 396 -13.78 0.85 0.32
N GLY A 397 -13.95 1.08 -0.96
CA GLY A 397 -12.88 1.07 -1.93
C GLY A 397 -11.76 2.04 -1.64
N LEU A 398 -12.13 3.32 -1.51
CA LEU A 398 -11.16 4.39 -1.29
C LEU A 398 -10.50 4.29 0.10
N GLN A 399 -11.14 3.65 1.08
CA GLN A 399 -10.46 3.30 2.34
C GLN A 399 -9.29 2.34 2.14
N ILE A 400 -9.45 1.34 1.28
CA ILE A 400 -8.37 0.41 0.92
C ILE A 400 -7.29 1.15 0.13
N ILE A 401 -7.67 2.08 -0.75
CA ILE A 401 -6.71 2.92 -1.48
C ILE A 401 -5.90 3.82 -0.55
N ASN A 402 -6.53 4.49 0.43
CA ASN A 402 -5.78 5.29 1.40
C ASN A 402 -4.84 4.43 2.25
N GLN A 403 -5.24 3.20 2.58
CA GLN A 403 -4.36 2.25 3.24
C GLN A 403 -3.15 1.91 2.36
N LEU A 404 -3.37 1.61 1.08
CA LEU A 404 -2.33 1.31 0.10
C LEU A 404 -1.35 2.46 -0.12
N ALA A 405 -1.85 3.69 -0.18
CA ALA A 405 -1.07 4.90 -0.48
C ALA A 405 -0.36 5.49 0.76
N GLY A 406 -0.49 4.87 1.94
CA GLY A 406 0.16 5.33 3.16
C GLY A 406 -0.36 6.67 3.73
N ASP A 407 -1.57 7.09 3.33
CA ASP A 407 -2.21 8.31 3.83
C ASP A 407 -2.89 8.02 5.18
N LYS A 408 -2.12 8.15 6.26
CA LYS A 408 -2.51 7.84 7.65
C LYS A 408 -1.88 8.85 8.60
N ILE A 409 -2.64 9.28 9.62
CA ILE A 409 -2.12 10.10 10.72
C ILE A 409 -1.22 9.24 11.63
N PHE A 410 -1.74 8.13 12.20
CA PHE A 410 -1.00 7.33 13.18
C PHE A 410 -0.09 6.31 12.49
N LYS A 411 0.89 6.82 11.73
CA LYS A 411 1.86 6.00 11.01
C LYS A 411 2.58 5.06 11.98
N LEU A 412 2.69 3.78 11.59
CA LEU A 412 3.33 2.72 12.38
C LEU A 412 2.74 2.53 13.79
N GLY A 413 1.53 3.03 14.05
CA GLY A 413 0.84 2.94 15.35
C GLY A 413 1.26 4.01 16.38
N ALA A 414 1.92 5.08 15.95
CA ALA A 414 2.37 6.19 16.80
C ALA A 414 1.23 7.13 17.21
N PHE A 415 1.24 7.60 18.46
CA PHE A 415 0.28 8.58 18.99
C PHE A 415 1.03 9.75 19.64
N SER A 416 1.76 10.52 18.83
CA SER A 416 2.52 11.72 19.21
C SER A 416 1.62 12.94 19.43
N HIS A 417 2.15 14.02 19.99
CA HIS A 417 1.42 15.28 20.15
C HIS A 417 1.00 15.83 18.79
N ARG A 418 1.86 15.68 17.77
CA ARG A 418 1.53 16.09 16.40
C ARG A 418 0.40 15.27 15.80
N GLU A 419 0.48 13.95 15.91
CA GLU A 419 -0.58 13.07 15.39
C GLU A 419 -1.92 13.32 16.10
N ILE A 420 -1.90 13.48 17.42
CA ILE A 420 -3.09 13.77 18.23
C ILE A 420 -3.68 15.14 17.88
N PHE A 421 -2.84 16.15 17.64
CA PHE A 421 -3.28 17.46 17.15
C PHE A 421 -3.97 17.35 15.78
N GLN A 422 -3.35 16.66 14.83
CA GLN A 422 -3.93 16.45 13.48
C GLN A 422 -5.25 15.68 13.54
N PHE A 423 -5.37 14.69 14.41
CA PHE A 423 -6.62 13.98 14.64
C PHE A 423 -7.71 14.91 15.23
N GLY A 424 -7.34 15.80 16.15
CA GLY A 424 -8.25 16.83 16.66
C GLY A 424 -8.75 17.77 15.55
N LEU A 425 -7.88 18.19 14.64
CA LEU A 425 -8.27 18.98 13.46
C LEU A 425 -9.24 18.21 12.55
N GLN A 426 -8.97 16.94 12.25
CA GLN A 426 -9.86 16.09 11.46
C GLN A 426 -11.24 15.94 12.12
N LEU A 427 -11.27 15.73 13.44
CA LEU A 427 -12.52 15.59 14.19
C LEU A 427 -13.33 16.89 14.22
N GLY A 428 -12.68 18.04 14.38
CA GLY A 428 -13.32 19.35 14.25
C GLY A 428 -13.93 19.56 12.87
N CYS A 429 -13.18 19.23 11.81
CA CYS A 429 -13.62 19.34 10.43
C CYS A 429 -14.80 18.39 10.12
N TYR A 430 -14.73 17.13 10.56
CA TYR A 430 -15.82 16.16 10.42
C TYR A 430 -17.09 16.60 11.15
N ARG A 431 -16.96 17.12 12.37
CA ARG A 431 -18.10 17.68 13.13
C ARG A 431 -18.77 18.82 12.36
N TYR A 432 -17.97 19.68 11.74
CA TYR A 432 -18.45 20.77 10.91
C TYR A 432 -19.10 20.27 9.61
N ALA A 433 -18.56 19.22 8.98
CA ALA A 433 -19.16 18.59 7.81
C ALA A 433 -20.54 18.00 8.12
N CYS A 434 -20.68 17.29 9.25
CA CYS A 434 -21.99 16.80 9.72
C CYS A 434 -22.99 17.93 9.92
N LYS A 435 -22.55 19.03 10.55
CA LYS A 435 -23.38 20.22 10.75
C LYS A 435 -23.91 20.77 9.43
N ASN A 436 -23.02 21.01 8.48
CA ASN A 436 -23.38 21.58 7.18
C ASN A 436 -24.31 20.69 6.38
N ALA A 437 -24.03 19.38 6.33
CA ALA A 437 -24.88 18.43 5.62
C ALA A 437 -26.29 18.35 6.23
N ASN A 438 -26.43 18.52 7.55
CA ASN A 438 -27.70 18.46 8.25
C ASN A 438 -28.51 19.77 8.19
N GLU A 439 -27.84 20.94 8.30
CA GLU A 439 -28.49 22.23 8.50
C GLU A 439 -28.74 23.05 7.21
N LEU A 440 -28.06 22.73 6.10
CA LEU A 440 -28.07 23.59 4.89
C LEU A 440 -29.01 23.08 3.77
N ASP A 441 -29.42 24.02 2.92
CA ASP A 441 -30.44 23.86 1.86
C ASP A 441 -30.10 22.75 0.84
N GLU A 442 -31.16 22.15 0.26
CA GLU A 442 -31.06 21.09 -0.74
C GLU A 442 -30.28 21.51 -2.01
N ASP A 443 -30.35 22.78 -2.40
CA ASP A 443 -29.68 23.32 -3.59
C ASP A 443 -28.14 23.24 -3.51
N LYS A 444 -27.58 23.14 -2.30
CA LYS A 444 -26.13 22.98 -2.07
C LYS A 444 -25.75 21.57 -1.62
N ALA A 445 -26.70 20.64 -1.62
CA ALA A 445 -26.50 19.28 -1.11
C ALA A 445 -25.29 18.56 -1.73
N PRO A 446 -25.02 18.63 -3.05
CA PRO A 446 -23.87 17.93 -3.64
C PRO A 446 -22.51 18.32 -3.06
N SER A 447 -22.28 19.62 -2.79
CA SER A 447 -21.03 20.09 -2.17
C SER A 447 -20.88 19.66 -0.71
N TYR A 448 -21.96 19.69 0.07
CA TYR A 448 -21.89 19.29 1.48
C TYR A 448 -21.82 17.78 1.66
N GLU A 449 -22.43 17.02 0.75
CA GLU A 449 -22.31 15.56 0.72
C GLU A 449 -20.92 15.12 0.26
N ALA A 450 -20.32 15.81 -0.72
CA ALA A 450 -18.90 15.62 -1.05
C ALA A 450 -18.02 15.87 0.19
N PHE A 451 -18.22 17.03 0.83
CA PHE A 451 -17.43 17.42 1.99
C PHE A 451 -17.58 16.43 3.15
N LEU A 452 -18.79 15.96 3.43
CA LEU A 452 -19.05 14.92 4.43
C LEU A 452 -18.35 13.61 4.06
N PHE A 453 -18.49 13.15 2.81
CA PHE A 453 -17.88 11.90 2.36
C PHE A 453 -16.37 11.89 2.57
N TRP A 454 -15.66 12.93 2.11
CA TRP A 454 -14.19 12.96 2.18
C TRP A 454 -13.68 13.13 3.61
N ASN A 455 -14.36 13.93 4.45
CA ASN A 455 -14.00 14.03 5.87
C ASN A 455 -14.32 12.74 6.64
N ALA A 456 -15.41 12.04 6.30
CA ALA A 456 -15.73 10.72 6.86
C ALA A 456 -14.69 9.66 6.44
N LEU A 457 -14.22 9.71 5.19
CA LEU A 457 -13.15 8.84 4.70
C LEU A 457 -11.85 9.05 5.47
N GLN A 458 -11.41 10.31 5.63
CA GLN A 458 -10.19 10.66 6.36
C GLN A 458 -10.24 10.22 7.82
N ILE A 459 -11.31 10.58 8.54
CA ILE A 459 -11.39 10.29 9.99
C ILE A 459 -11.50 8.80 10.28
N THR A 460 -12.07 8.02 9.37
CA THR A 460 -12.30 6.59 9.59
C THR A 460 -11.02 5.80 9.74
N GLN A 461 -9.96 6.18 9.03
CA GLN A 461 -8.67 5.53 9.19
C GLN A 461 -8.12 5.74 10.60
N SER A 462 -8.16 6.97 11.11
CA SER A 462 -7.76 7.30 12.48
C SER A 462 -8.60 6.57 13.52
N ILE A 463 -9.92 6.50 13.33
CA ILE A 463 -10.82 5.77 14.25
C ILE A 463 -10.52 4.27 14.25
N LYS A 464 -10.18 3.68 13.10
CA LYS A 464 -9.80 2.25 13.00
C LYS A 464 -8.48 1.97 13.70
N GLU A 465 -7.49 2.85 13.58
CA GLU A 465 -6.21 2.75 14.29
C GLU A 465 -6.38 2.89 15.80
N ILE A 466 -7.20 3.84 16.26
CA ILE A 466 -7.58 3.97 17.68
C ILE A 466 -8.29 2.71 18.17
N THR A 467 -9.25 2.20 17.42
CA THR A 467 -10.01 0.99 17.78
C THR A 467 -9.11 -0.24 17.89
N ALA A 468 -8.14 -0.38 16.97
CA ALA A 468 -7.13 -1.43 17.03
C ALA A 468 -6.27 -1.30 18.31
N ARG A 469 -5.77 -0.09 18.61
CA ARG A 469 -5.00 0.19 19.82
C ARG A 469 -5.77 -0.13 21.10
N VAL A 470 -7.05 0.23 21.17
CA VAL A 470 -7.92 -0.07 22.33
C VAL A 470 -8.11 -1.58 22.50
N ARG A 471 -8.31 -2.32 21.40
CA ARG A 471 -8.46 -3.78 21.44
C ARG A 471 -7.21 -4.47 22.01
N ASP A 472 -6.04 -3.93 21.73
CA ASP A 472 -4.76 -4.47 22.17
C ASP A 472 -4.32 -3.93 23.55
N THR A 473 -5.08 -3.02 24.16
CA THR A 473 -4.78 -2.40 25.45
C THR A 473 -5.84 -2.78 26.49
N PRO A 474 -5.54 -3.67 27.45
CA PRO A 474 -6.52 -4.12 28.45
C PRO A 474 -7.01 -3.01 29.40
N ASP A 475 -6.23 -1.93 29.55
CA ASP A 475 -6.49 -0.86 30.52
C ASP A 475 -7.42 0.25 29.99
N ILE A 476 -7.81 0.23 28.71
CA ILE A 476 -8.69 1.25 28.12
C ILE A 476 -10.12 0.71 28.01
N ASN A 477 -11.11 1.49 28.48
CA ASN A 477 -12.51 1.15 28.32
C ASN A 477 -12.92 1.21 26.84
N ALA A 478 -13.45 0.11 26.28
CA ALA A 478 -13.83 0.00 24.87
C ALA A 478 -15.29 0.41 24.56
N GLU A 479 -16.03 0.98 25.52
CA GLU A 479 -17.49 1.16 25.42
C GLU A 479 -17.98 2.29 24.47
N VAL A 480 -17.09 3.09 23.88
CA VAL A 480 -17.53 4.26 23.08
C VAL A 480 -17.42 4.03 21.58
N SER A 481 -18.58 3.97 20.92
CA SER A 481 -18.70 3.90 19.46
C SER A 481 -18.68 5.29 18.84
N PHE A 482 -17.87 5.47 17.79
CA PHE A 482 -17.80 6.72 17.02
C PHE A 482 -19.03 6.88 16.10
N PRO A 483 -19.75 8.02 16.13
CA PRO A 483 -20.95 8.25 15.32
C PRO A 483 -20.61 8.62 13.87
N LEU A 484 -20.05 7.68 13.12
CA LEU A 484 -19.68 7.86 11.73
C LEU A 484 -20.91 7.97 10.80
N ALA A 485 -20.92 8.97 9.93
CA ALA A 485 -21.90 9.19 8.88
C ALA A 485 -21.16 9.58 7.60
N ILE A 486 -21.46 8.89 6.50
CA ILE A 486 -20.83 9.12 5.19
C ILE A 486 -21.73 9.92 4.25
N GLU A 487 -23.00 10.05 4.59
CA GLU A 487 -24.03 10.76 3.82
C GLU A 487 -25.06 11.37 4.78
N LYS A 488 -25.84 12.35 4.28
CA LYS A 488 -26.82 13.10 5.09
C LYS A 488 -27.81 12.18 5.81
N ALA A 489 -28.31 11.15 5.12
CA ALA A 489 -29.29 10.22 5.68
C ALA A 489 -28.75 9.38 6.86
N ALA A 490 -27.42 9.25 6.98
CA ALA A 490 -26.76 8.50 8.04
C ALA A 490 -26.43 9.37 9.27
N ILE A 491 -26.64 10.69 9.22
CA ILE A 491 -26.34 11.58 10.33
C ILE A 491 -27.35 11.37 11.46
N TYR A 492 -26.86 11.03 12.66
CA TYR A 492 -27.69 10.91 13.85
C TYR A 492 -28.29 12.26 14.26
N PRO A 493 -29.57 12.31 14.70
CA PRO A 493 -30.17 13.55 15.20
C PRO A 493 -29.39 14.20 16.36
N ASP A 494 -28.71 13.39 17.16
CA ASP A 494 -27.89 13.82 18.30
C ASP A 494 -26.37 13.69 18.04
N TYR A 495 -25.93 13.78 16.78
CA TYR A 495 -24.52 13.58 16.39
C TYR A 495 -23.53 14.42 17.21
N ASN A 496 -23.84 15.69 17.50
CA ASN A 496 -22.99 16.56 18.31
C ASN A 496 -22.72 15.96 19.70
N ARG A 497 -23.77 15.50 20.39
CA ARG A 497 -23.65 14.88 21.71
C ARG A 497 -22.82 13.60 21.66
N ARG A 498 -22.99 12.80 20.60
CA ARG A 498 -22.22 11.56 20.42
C ARG A 498 -20.74 11.83 20.15
N ILE A 499 -20.44 12.86 19.36
CA ILE A 499 -19.06 13.33 19.15
C ILE A 499 -18.47 13.84 20.46
N ASP A 500 -19.21 14.64 21.24
CA ASP A 500 -18.74 15.13 22.54
C ASP A 500 -18.48 13.97 23.52
N ASN A 501 -19.31 12.94 23.53
CA ASN A 501 -19.07 11.72 24.31
C ASN A 501 -17.77 11.01 23.90
N PHE A 502 -17.51 10.91 22.59
CA PHE A 502 -16.26 10.33 22.07
C PHE A 502 -15.05 11.18 22.45
N VAL A 503 -15.13 12.51 22.32
CA VAL A 503 -14.05 13.44 22.71
C VAL A 503 -13.72 13.28 24.19
N ASN A 504 -14.75 13.26 25.04
CA ASN A 504 -14.57 13.10 26.48
C ASN A 504 -13.86 11.78 26.80
N TRP A 505 -14.33 10.67 26.23
CA TRP A 505 -13.70 9.35 26.40
C TRP A 505 -12.26 9.32 25.87
N PHE A 506 -12.01 9.90 24.69
CA PHE A 506 -10.67 9.91 24.11
C PHE A 506 -9.70 10.69 25.02
N THR A 507 -10.15 11.80 25.60
CA THR A 507 -9.37 12.59 26.55
C THR A 507 -9.17 11.88 27.89
N SER A 508 -10.22 11.27 28.46
CA SER A 508 -10.17 10.64 29.79
C SER A 508 -9.50 9.27 29.80
N ASP A 509 -9.88 8.39 28.87
CA ASP A 509 -9.52 6.98 28.89
C ASP A 509 -8.37 6.67 27.92
N PHE A 510 -8.38 7.25 26.71
CA PHE A 510 -7.34 6.96 25.72
C PHE A 510 -6.06 7.75 25.97
N ILE A 511 -6.12 9.09 26.01
CA ILE A 511 -4.98 9.96 26.31
C ILE A 511 -4.59 9.89 27.80
N ASN A 512 -5.57 9.67 28.69
CA ASN A 512 -5.42 9.83 30.13
C ASN A 512 -4.95 11.24 30.49
N ALA A 513 -5.87 12.22 30.44
CA ALA A 513 -5.58 13.63 30.69
C ALA A 513 -4.94 13.92 32.04
N GLU A 514 -5.10 13.06 33.05
CA GLU A 514 -4.41 13.20 34.34
C GLU A 514 -2.89 12.96 34.20
N GLN A 515 -2.50 12.01 33.36
CA GLN A 515 -1.10 11.67 33.09
C GLN A 515 -0.51 12.50 31.94
N ASN A 516 -1.32 12.86 30.94
CA ASN A 516 -0.90 13.56 29.72
C ASN A 516 -1.68 14.87 29.49
N PRO A 517 -1.67 15.84 30.44
CA PRO A 517 -2.52 17.03 30.38
C PRO A 517 -2.22 17.95 29.18
N THR A 518 -0.96 18.06 28.78
CA THR A 518 -0.55 18.86 27.61
C THR A 518 -1.14 18.30 26.31
N MET A 519 -1.06 16.98 26.11
CA MET A 519 -1.58 16.30 24.93
C MET A 519 -3.11 16.41 24.85
N ALA A 520 -3.80 16.19 25.96
CA ALA A 520 -5.25 16.38 26.08
C ALA A 520 -5.66 17.82 25.72
N ARG A 521 -4.94 18.82 26.24
CA ARG A 521 -5.22 20.23 25.95
C ARG A 521 -5.03 20.58 24.48
N ILE A 522 -3.97 20.06 23.85
CA ILE A 522 -3.67 20.27 22.43
C ILE A 522 -4.77 19.65 21.55
N PHE A 523 -5.21 18.43 21.88
CA PHE A 523 -6.31 17.75 21.19
C PHE A 523 -7.61 18.56 21.23
N GLU A 524 -8.04 18.97 22.42
CA GLU A 524 -9.27 19.74 22.60
C GLU A 524 -9.23 21.09 21.86
N LEU A 525 -8.10 21.78 21.93
CA LEU A 525 -7.91 23.05 21.22
C LEU A 525 -8.00 22.86 19.71
N ALA A 526 -7.37 21.81 19.17
CA ALA A 526 -7.41 21.52 17.73
C ALA A 526 -8.85 21.33 17.21
N ILE A 527 -9.71 20.65 17.97
CA ILE A 527 -11.13 20.48 17.60
C ILE A 527 -11.84 21.84 17.52
N GLN A 528 -11.55 22.74 18.47
CA GLN A 528 -12.21 24.04 18.57
C GLN A 528 -11.72 25.03 17.51
N THR A 529 -10.45 24.94 17.12
CA THR A 529 -9.77 25.92 16.26
C THR A 529 -9.46 25.39 14.86
N PHE A 530 -10.02 24.23 14.47
CA PHE A 530 -9.69 23.57 13.21
C PHE A 530 -9.76 24.50 11.98
N HIS A 531 -10.71 25.44 12.00
CA HIS A 531 -10.91 26.44 10.95
C HIS A 531 -9.72 27.38 10.74
N TYR A 532 -8.88 27.59 11.76
CA TYR A 532 -7.66 28.39 11.66
C TYR A 532 -6.57 27.67 10.88
N PHE A 533 -6.50 26.34 11.02
CA PHE A 533 -5.49 25.50 10.38
C PHE A 533 -5.95 24.91 9.05
N ASP A 534 -7.21 25.11 8.66
CA ASP A 534 -7.73 24.68 7.37
C ASP A 534 -7.82 25.87 6.38
N PRO A 535 -7.07 25.86 5.26
CA PRO A 535 -7.06 26.95 4.29
C PRO A 535 -8.43 27.33 3.72
N LEU A 536 -9.40 26.40 3.71
CA LEU A 536 -10.77 26.71 3.28
C LEU A 536 -11.45 27.74 4.17
N PHE A 537 -11.14 27.74 5.47
CA PHE A 537 -11.83 28.55 6.47
C PHE A 537 -10.98 29.71 6.95
N GLU A 538 -9.64 29.61 6.92
CA GLU A 538 -8.73 30.62 7.48
C GLU A 538 -9.05 32.04 6.98
N SER A 539 -9.27 32.18 5.67
CA SER A 539 -9.58 33.47 5.03
C SER A 539 -10.92 34.06 5.42
N SER A 540 -11.83 33.24 5.93
CA SER A 540 -13.19 33.63 6.32
C SER A 540 -13.32 33.94 7.82
N LEU A 541 -12.25 33.77 8.60
CA LEU A 541 -12.30 33.97 10.05
C LEU A 541 -12.34 35.45 10.43
N PRO A 542 -13.20 35.85 11.38
CA PRO A 542 -13.17 37.18 11.96
C PRO A 542 -11.79 37.48 12.58
N SER A 543 -11.27 38.68 12.35
CA SER A 543 -9.92 39.06 12.84
C SER A 543 -9.77 38.93 14.36
N GLN A 544 -10.83 39.18 15.13
CA GLN A 544 -10.81 39.04 16.59
C GLN A 544 -10.67 37.58 17.03
N GLU A 545 -11.36 36.66 16.34
CA GLU A 545 -11.25 35.22 16.60
C GLU A 545 -9.85 34.72 16.24
N LYS A 546 -9.32 35.15 15.08
CA LYS A 546 -7.95 34.87 14.66
C LYS A 546 -6.91 35.27 15.73
N LEU A 547 -6.99 36.51 16.23
CA LEU A 547 -6.09 37.00 17.28
C LEU A 547 -6.24 36.22 18.60
N SER A 548 -7.46 35.82 18.96
CA SER A 548 -7.70 35.01 20.17
C SER A 548 -7.08 33.62 20.06
N ILE A 549 -7.15 33.00 18.88
CA ILE A 549 -6.53 31.70 18.60
C ILE A 549 -5.02 31.84 18.65
N GLU A 550 -4.46 32.84 17.96
CA GLU A 550 -3.02 33.12 17.94
C GLU A 550 -2.46 33.32 19.36
N ALA A 551 -3.15 34.13 20.19
CA ALA A 551 -2.75 34.34 21.58
C ALA A 551 -2.79 33.05 22.42
N THR A 552 -3.77 32.18 22.18
CA THR A 552 -3.93 30.92 22.92
C THR A 552 -2.78 29.95 22.61
N TYR A 553 -2.50 29.71 21.32
CA TYR A 553 -1.41 28.82 20.90
C TYR A 553 -0.05 29.38 21.32
N SER A 554 0.18 30.68 21.14
CA SER A 554 1.44 31.32 21.52
C SER A 554 1.71 31.25 23.00
N SER A 555 0.68 31.36 23.84
CA SER A 555 0.82 31.16 25.29
C SER A 555 1.35 29.76 25.62
N ILE A 556 0.82 28.72 24.97
CA ILE A 556 1.25 27.33 25.18
C ILE A 556 2.69 27.14 24.73
N VAL A 557 3.05 27.65 23.54
CA VAL A 557 4.40 27.57 23.01
C VAL A 557 5.39 28.24 23.96
N ARG A 558 5.11 29.47 24.40
CA ARG A 558 5.98 30.21 25.32
C ARG A 558 6.17 29.48 26.64
N GLU A 559 5.08 28.98 27.24
CA GLU A 559 5.14 28.24 28.50
C GLU A 559 6.01 26.99 28.36
N LYS A 560 5.75 26.15 27.34
CA LYS A 560 6.43 24.86 27.19
C LYS A 560 7.84 24.97 26.66
N VAL A 561 8.12 25.88 25.73
CA VAL A 561 9.49 26.12 25.27
C VAL A 561 10.34 26.68 26.41
N ALA A 562 9.81 27.56 27.26
CA ALA A 562 10.51 28.01 28.46
C ALA A 562 10.79 26.86 29.44
N GLU A 563 9.78 26.04 29.76
CA GLU A 563 9.91 24.84 30.61
C GLU A 563 11.04 23.92 30.11
N ILE A 564 11.02 23.59 28.82
CA ILE A 564 12.01 22.73 28.16
C ILE A 564 13.40 23.36 28.20
N SER A 565 13.49 24.65 27.86
CA SER A 565 14.77 25.37 27.77
C SER A 565 15.47 25.43 29.13
N LEU A 566 14.71 25.60 30.20
CA LEU A 566 15.22 25.62 31.57
C LEU A 566 15.63 24.23 32.05
N ASP A 567 14.83 23.19 31.77
CA ASP A 567 15.12 21.80 32.16
C ASP A 567 16.40 21.27 31.47
N LYS A 568 16.49 21.44 30.14
CA LYS A 568 17.51 20.77 29.31
C LYS A 568 18.86 21.45 29.29
N ARG A 569 18.92 22.73 29.66
CA ARG A 569 20.19 23.45 29.85
C ARG A 569 21.08 22.81 30.92
N SER A 570 20.49 22.10 31.88
CA SER A 570 21.22 21.44 32.97
C SER A 570 21.92 20.13 32.58
N SER A 571 21.66 19.58 31.38
CA SER A 571 22.10 18.24 30.94
C SER A 571 22.65 18.23 29.50
N VAL A 572 23.63 19.12 29.24
CA VAL A 572 24.14 19.45 27.89
C VAL A 572 24.75 18.27 27.14
N GLU A 573 25.49 17.37 27.80
CA GLU A 573 26.19 16.24 27.15
C GLU A 573 25.25 15.25 26.42
N TYR A 574 23.97 15.21 26.79
CA TYR A 574 22.99 14.27 26.23
C TYR A 574 21.99 14.91 25.25
N ASN A 575 22.05 16.23 25.05
CA ASN A 575 20.95 17.01 24.45
C ASN A 575 21.39 17.99 23.34
N TYR A 576 22.56 17.77 22.73
CA TYR A 576 23.16 18.72 21.78
C TYR A 576 22.23 19.07 20.59
N ASP A 577 21.65 18.06 19.93
CA ASP A 577 20.79 18.27 18.76
C ASP A 577 19.51 19.04 19.10
N MET A 578 18.95 18.79 20.28
CA MET A 578 17.78 19.52 20.77
C MET A 578 18.12 20.97 21.11
N ILE A 579 19.26 21.24 21.76
CA ILE A 579 19.72 22.61 22.04
C ILE A 579 19.97 23.35 20.72
N ALA A 580 20.54 22.68 19.71
CA ALA A 580 20.71 23.24 18.38
C ALA A 580 19.36 23.59 17.72
N SER A 581 18.34 22.72 17.86
CA SER A 581 16.98 22.98 17.38
C SER A 581 16.32 24.16 18.09
N LEU A 582 16.42 24.24 19.42
CA LEU A 582 15.91 25.35 20.21
C LEU A 582 16.56 26.67 19.81
N ASN A 583 17.88 26.70 19.68
CA ASN A 583 18.60 27.88 19.19
C ASN A 583 18.11 28.28 17.80
N LYS A 584 18.09 27.34 16.85
CA LYS A 584 17.68 27.61 15.47
C LYS A 584 16.30 28.25 15.37
N ASN A 585 15.33 27.77 16.17
CA ASN A 585 13.92 28.14 15.99
C ASN A 585 13.44 29.25 16.94
N TYR A 586 14.03 29.40 18.14
CA TYR A 586 13.50 30.30 19.16
C TYR A 586 14.51 31.32 19.74
N TYR A 587 15.82 31.14 19.53
CA TYR A 587 16.84 31.99 20.16
C TYR A 587 17.89 32.50 19.18
N SER A 588 18.12 33.81 19.16
CA SER A 588 19.13 34.44 18.30
C SER A 588 20.58 34.23 18.76
N GLY A 589 20.78 33.62 19.93
CA GLY A 589 22.06 33.38 20.58
C GLY A 589 22.11 32.00 21.22
N ASN A 590 23.23 31.67 21.86
CA ASN A 590 23.41 30.37 22.49
C ASN A 590 22.55 30.26 23.76
N LEU A 591 21.53 29.40 23.75
CA LEU A 591 20.66 29.12 24.90
C LEU A 591 21.44 28.83 26.19
N LEU A 592 22.63 28.22 26.09
CA LEU A 592 23.47 27.91 27.25
C LEU A 592 24.01 29.16 27.96
N GLU A 593 24.04 30.31 27.29
CA GLU A 593 24.58 31.58 27.79
C GLU A 593 23.49 32.53 28.32
N LEU A 594 22.21 32.30 27.99
CA LEU A 594 21.09 33.16 28.38
C LEU A 594 20.67 32.91 29.84
N SER A 595 20.43 33.94 30.65
CA SER A 595 19.77 33.77 31.96
C SER A 595 18.30 33.36 31.82
N ASP A 596 17.71 32.78 32.87
CA ASP A 596 16.30 32.37 32.88
C ASP A 596 15.35 33.51 32.51
N LYS A 597 15.68 34.73 32.96
CA LYS A 597 14.94 35.95 32.59
C LYS A 597 15.09 36.28 31.11
N GLU A 598 16.31 36.17 30.56
CA GLU A 598 16.54 36.43 29.14
C GLU A 598 15.86 35.41 28.23
N ILE A 599 15.70 34.16 28.67
CA ILE A 599 14.92 33.13 27.98
C ILE A 599 13.45 33.59 27.86
N ILE A 600 12.82 33.93 28.98
CA ILE A 600 11.42 34.38 29.02
C ILE A 600 11.23 35.69 28.25
N ASP A 601 12.14 36.66 28.42
CA ASP A 601 12.11 37.95 27.73
C ASP A 601 12.34 37.80 26.21
N THR A 602 13.02 36.75 25.75
CA THR A 602 13.21 36.47 24.31
C THR A 602 11.93 35.88 23.72
N LEU A 603 11.36 34.85 24.35
CA LEU A 603 10.14 34.20 23.89
C LEU A 603 8.92 35.13 23.87
N SER A 604 8.85 36.08 24.82
CA SER A 604 7.76 37.08 24.87
C SER A 604 7.83 38.13 23.76
N LYS A 605 8.99 38.30 23.10
CA LYS A 605 9.15 39.23 21.96
C LYS A 605 8.75 38.63 20.63
N ILE A 606 8.63 37.30 20.53
CA ILE A 606 8.21 36.63 19.30
C ILE A 606 6.70 36.90 19.10
N PRO A 607 6.26 37.43 17.95
CA PRO A 607 4.85 37.68 17.65
C PRO A 607 3.96 36.43 17.76
N ASP A 608 2.70 36.60 18.17
CA ASP A 608 1.77 35.48 18.36
C ASP A 608 1.47 34.71 17.05
N ASN A 609 1.33 35.45 15.95
CA ASN A 609 1.08 34.88 14.63
C ASN A 609 2.25 34.02 14.12
N GLU A 610 3.50 34.34 14.48
CA GLU A 610 4.68 33.56 14.12
C GLU A 610 4.69 32.23 14.88
N LEU A 611 4.55 32.28 16.21
CA LEU A 611 4.52 31.07 17.06
C LEU A 611 3.35 30.13 16.70
N THR A 612 2.20 30.70 16.33
CA THR A 612 1.02 29.91 15.98
C THR A 612 1.17 29.24 14.61
N LYS A 613 1.78 29.91 13.63
CA LYS A 613 2.06 29.30 12.30
C LYS A 613 3.05 28.15 12.39
N GLU A 614 3.99 28.22 13.32
CA GLU A 614 5.01 27.20 13.54
C GLU A 614 4.54 26.09 14.51
N PHE A 615 3.31 26.16 14.99
CA PHE A 615 2.79 25.25 16.01
C PHE A 615 2.86 23.77 15.59
N ASP A 616 2.22 23.40 14.46
CA ASP A 616 2.20 22.01 13.96
C ASP A 616 3.60 21.52 13.57
N CYS A 617 4.32 22.32 12.76
CA CYS A 617 5.55 21.84 12.12
C CYS A 617 6.78 21.87 13.05
N ILE A 618 6.91 22.88 13.92
CA ILE A 618 8.13 23.10 14.72
C ILE A 618 7.87 22.75 16.18
N PHE A 619 6.83 23.33 16.80
CA PHE A 619 6.59 23.15 18.23
C PHE A 619 6.17 21.73 18.59
N LEU A 620 5.21 21.14 17.86
CA LEU A 620 4.80 19.75 18.15
C LEU A 620 5.92 18.74 17.87
N SER A 621 6.68 18.92 16.78
CA SER A 621 7.88 18.10 16.51
C SER A 621 8.93 18.18 17.64
N LEU A 622 9.10 19.36 18.24
CA LEU A 622 9.95 19.55 19.42
C LEU A 622 9.39 18.77 20.62
N LEU A 623 8.08 18.90 20.91
CA LEU A 623 7.44 18.16 22.00
C LEU A 623 7.58 16.65 21.82
N ASP A 624 7.36 16.14 20.61
CA ASP A 624 7.44 14.71 20.30
C ASP A 624 8.85 14.15 20.53
N SER A 625 9.88 14.92 20.18
CA SER A 625 11.28 14.53 20.44
C SER A 625 11.65 14.47 21.92
N ILE A 626 10.90 15.17 22.79
CA ILE A 626 11.24 15.35 24.22
C ILE A 626 10.39 14.47 25.11
N LYS A 627 9.08 14.52 24.92
CA LYS A 627 8.09 13.82 25.74
C LYS A 627 7.72 12.47 25.15
N GLY A 628 8.03 12.22 23.88
CA GLY A 628 7.61 11.01 23.16
C GLY A 628 6.12 11.02 22.82
N GLY A 629 5.65 9.88 22.30
CA GLY A 629 4.22 9.63 22.08
C GLY A 629 3.53 9.04 23.31
N LEU A 630 2.22 8.84 23.18
CA LEU A 630 1.38 8.18 24.17
C LEU A 630 1.79 6.69 24.32
N PHE A 631 1.97 6.25 25.56
CA PHE A 631 2.31 4.87 25.88
C PHE A 631 1.12 4.15 26.50
N HIS A 632 0.76 3.02 25.90
CA HIS A 632 -0.24 2.09 26.43
C HIS A 632 0.43 0.74 26.74
N ASN A 633 -0.02 0.09 27.81
CA ASN A 633 0.38 -1.29 28.08
C ASN A 633 -0.30 -2.20 27.06
N LEU A 634 0.44 -2.62 26.03
CA LEU A 634 -0.06 -3.54 25.03
C LEU A 634 -0.06 -4.98 25.56
N ASN A 635 -1.02 -5.77 25.09
CA ASN A 635 -0.93 -7.22 25.17
C ASN A 635 0.38 -7.71 24.52
N PRO A 636 0.97 -8.83 24.98
CA PRO A 636 2.19 -9.36 24.41
C PRO A 636 2.09 -9.51 22.88
N LEU A 637 3.07 -8.96 22.15
CA LEU A 637 3.12 -9.06 20.70
C LEU A 637 3.20 -10.54 20.30
N GLN A 638 2.12 -11.05 19.71
CA GLN A 638 2.16 -12.34 19.03
C GLN A 638 2.61 -12.09 17.60
N LEU A 639 3.90 -12.35 17.33
CA LEU A 639 4.38 -12.39 15.95
C LEU A 639 3.59 -13.45 15.18
N SER A 640 3.00 -13.06 14.06
CA SER A 640 2.20 -13.98 13.28
C SER A 640 3.06 -15.11 12.70
N ASN A 641 2.53 -16.34 12.75
CA ASN A 641 3.09 -17.50 12.05
C ASN A 641 3.02 -17.35 10.51
N ALA A 642 2.30 -16.35 10.01
CA ALA A 642 2.20 -16.04 8.59
C ALA A 642 3.37 -15.19 8.07
N ILE A 643 4.23 -14.67 8.95
CA ILE A 643 5.44 -13.96 8.54
C ILE A 643 6.40 -14.97 7.91
N ASP A 644 6.74 -14.76 6.64
CA ASP A 644 7.73 -15.57 5.93
C ASP A 644 9.15 -15.15 6.34
N TRP A 645 9.57 -15.54 7.54
CA TRP A 645 10.90 -15.28 8.07
C TRP A 645 12.03 -15.82 7.20
N LYS A 646 11.73 -16.86 6.41
CA LYS A 646 12.68 -17.47 5.49
C LYS A 646 12.87 -16.61 4.26
N ALA A 647 11.82 -16.01 3.71
CA ALA A 647 11.94 -14.98 2.67
C ALA A 647 12.80 -13.81 3.14
N PHE A 648 12.52 -13.28 4.33
CA PHE A 648 13.33 -12.19 4.89
C PHE A 648 14.80 -12.58 5.04
N LYS A 649 15.09 -13.81 5.46
CA LYS A 649 16.46 -14.32 5.52
C LYS A 649 17.09 -14.47 4.14
N GLU A 650 16.37 -15.03 3.17
CA GLU A 650 16.85 -15.20 1.79
C GLU A 650 17.20 -13.84 1.15
N SER A 651 16.32 -12.83 1.28
CA SER A 651 16.60 -11.46 0.82
C SER A 651 17.77 -10.82 1.57
N ALA A 652 17.85 -10.98 2.90
CA ALA A 652 18.96 -10.46 3.68
C ALA A 652 20.30 -11.12 3.31
N ASP A 653 20.32 -12.43 3.09
CA ASP A 653 21.52 -13.17 2.68
C ASP A 653 22.01 -12.71 1.30
N HIS A 654 21.08 -12.46 0.37
CA HIS A 654 21.39 -11.90 -0.95
C HIS A 654 22.02 -10.51 -0.82
N MET A 655 21.39 -9.60 -0.09
CA MET A 655 21.93 -8.26 0.16
C MET A 655 23.29 -8.31 0.87
N TYR A 656 23.48 -9.28 1.76
CA TYR A 656 24.76 -9.51 2.42
C TYR A 656 25.83 -9.96 1.41
N ASP A 657 25.52 -10.86 0.49
CA ASP A 657 26.49 -11.26 -0.56
C ASP A 657 26.89 -10.10 -1.47
N GLU A 658 25.98 -9.17 -1.71
CA GLU A 658 26.24 -7.93 -2.47
C GLU A 658 27.07 -6.89 -1.69
N GLY A 659 27.39 -7.16 -0.42
CA GLY A 659 28.28 -6.33 0.40
C GLY A 659 27.57 -5.48 1.47
N ASN A 660 26.25 -5.56 1.60
CA ASN A 660 25.54 -4.85 2.66
C ASN A 660 25.78 -5.53 4.02
N ARG A 661 26.29 -4.78 5.00
CA ARG A 661 26.61 -5.30 6.35
C ARG A 661 25.76 -4.68 7.46
N LYS A 662 24.78 -3.85 7.12
CA LYS A 662 23.96 -3.08 8.08
C LYS A 662 22.48 -3.42 7.97
N LEU A 663 22.18 -4.68 7.70
CA LEU A 663 20.81 -5.15 7.46
C LEU A 663 20.02 -5.25 8.76
N SER A 664 18.74 -4.89 8.73
CA SER A 664 17.82 -5.03 9.86
C SER A 664 16.43 -5.50 9.47
N ILE A 665 15.79 -6.21 10.39
CA ILE A 665 14.35 -6.35 10.42
C ILE A 665 13.73 -5.18 11.17
N LEU A 666 12.78 -4.53 10.51
CA LEU A 666 11.98 -3.44 11.01
C LEU A 666 10.68 -4.02 11.57
N ILE A 667 10.40 -3.79 12.85
CA ILE A 667 9.14 -4.18 13.49
C ILE A 667 8.46 -2.92 14.02
N SER A 668 7.34 -2.58 13.41
CA SER A 668 6.49 -1.44 13.77
C SER A 668 5.52 -1.77 14.91
N GLN A 669 4.94 -0.76 15.57
CA GLN A 669 4.01 -0.99 16.70
C GLN A 669 2.69 -1.60 16.26
N ASN A 670 2.30 -1.45 14.99
CA ASN A 670 1.14 -2.10 14.41
C ASN A 670 1.46 -3.47 13.79
N GLY A 671 2.64 -4.03 14.06
CA GLY A 671 3.01 -5.41 13.69
C GLY A 671 3.47 -5.59 12.24
N ILE A 672 3.60 -4.52 11.45
CA ILE A 672 4.22 -4.59 10.11
C ILE A 672 5.71 -4.92 10.30
N VAL A 673 6.14 -5.95 9.57
CA VAL A 673 7.53 -6.42 9.52
C VAL A 673 8.11 -6.16 8.13
N GLY A 674 9.33 -5.63 8.07
CA GLY A 674 10.04 -5.37 6.83
C GLY A 674 11.55 -5.54 6.94
N LEU A 675 12.24 -5.54 5.80
CA LEU A 675 13.70 -5.51 5.73
C LEU A 675 14.17 -4.07 5.49
N GLY A 676 15.24 -3.67 6.15
CA GLY A 676 15.80 -2.33 6.03
C GLY A 676 17.31 -2.31 6.28
N ILE A 677 17.88 -1.10 6.22
CA ILE A 677 19.29 -0.85 6.50
C ILE A 677 19.37 0.17 7.64
N ILE A 678 20.23 -0.09 8.61
CA ILE A 678 20.42 0.81 9.76
C ILE A 678 21.53 1.82 9.51
N GLU A 679 21.32 3.06 9.91
CA GLU A 679 22.35 4.10 9.98
C GLU A 679 23.21 3.96 11.25
N SER A 680 23.62 2.74 11.59
CA SER A 680 24.54 2.50 12.71
C SER A 680 26.00 2.48 12.24
N ILE A 681 26.93 2.75 13.17
CA ILE A 681 28.37 2.52 12.97
C ILE A 681 28.68 1.00 13.00
N MET A 682 27.80 0.19 13.62
CA MET A 682 28.00 -1.25 13.77
C MET A 682 27.65 -2.02 12.48
N SER A 683 28.38 -3.12 12.24
CA SER A 683 28.16 -4.04 11.12
C SER A 683 27.90 -5.46 11.62
N LEU A 684 27.15 -6.23 10.83
CA LEU A 684 26.91 -7.66 11.02
C LEU A 684 28.20 -8.45 10.78
N ASN A 685 28.50 -9.41 11.65
CA ASN A 685 29.72 -10.19 11.56
C ASN A 685 29.61 -11.34 10.55
N ASN A 686 28.40 -11.87 10.38
CA ASN A 686 28.08 -13.03 9.53
C ASN A 686 26.60 -12.98 9.13
N LYS A 687 26.18 -13.94 8.30
CA LYS A 687 24.81 -14.09 7.77
C LYS A 687 23.79 -14.65 8.77
N ASP A 688 24.25 -15.28 9.85
CA ASP A 688 23.35 -15.83 10.87
C ASP A 688 22.83 -14.75 11.83
N GLU A 689 23.40 -13.56 11.78
CA GLU A 689 23.01 -12.38 12.56
C GLU A 689 22.16 -11.41 11.73
N ILE A 690 21.21 -10.75 12.39
CA ILE A 690 20.44 -9.64 11.85
C ILE A 690 20.21 -8.59 12.94
N PHE A 691 20.14 -7.32 12.58
CA PHE A 691 19.66 -6.30 13.50
C PHE A 691 18.13 -6.33 13.54
N VAL A 692 17.52 -6.05 14.69
CA VAL A 692 16.08 -5.84 14.82
C VAL A 692 15.88 -4.46 15.38
N GLN A 693 15.15 -3.64 14.64
CA GLN A 693 14.73 -2.32 15.08
C GLN A 693 13.26 -2.37 15.44
N PHE A 694 13.00 -2.09 16.71
CA PHE A 694 11.66 -1.75 17.16
C PHE A 694 11.50 -0.24 17.02
N TYR A 695 10.36 0.21 16.52
CA TYR A 695 10.02 1.64 16.46
C TYR A 695 9.27 2.07 17.73
N PRO A 696 9.93 2.56 18.80
CA PRO A 696 9.31 3.50 19.70
C PRO A 696 9.36 4.86 18.99
N THR A 697 8.23 5.33 18.47
CA THR A 697 8.19 6.60 17.75
C THR A 697 8.72 7.76 18.58
N HIS A 698 9.65 8.50 17.99
CA HIS A 698 10.23 9.77 18.45
C HIS A 698 10.89 9.82 19.84
N SER A 699 11.00 8.71 20.57
CA SER A 699 11.79 8.65 21.79
C SER A 699 13.25 8.29 21.51
N VAL A 700 14.16 8.92 22.27
CA VAL A 700 15.63 8.99 22.18
C VAL A 700 16.38 7.64 22.15
N GLN A 701 15.72 6.48 22.10
CA GLN A 701 16.38 5.19 21.91
C GLN A 701 15.62 4.31 20.92
N LEU A 702 16.05 4.33 19.66
CA LEU A 702 15.87 3.19 18.75
C LEU A 702 16.45 1.96 19.43
N MET A 703 15.60 1.07 19.91
CA MET A 703 16.06 -0.23 20.41
C MET A 703 16.47 -1.06 19.21
N THR A 704 17.78 -1.04 18.94
CA THR A 704 18.42 -1.88 17.94
C THR A 704 19.06 -3.05 18.67
N LEU A 705 18.48 -4.23 18.50
CA LEU A 705 19.04 -5.48 19.03
C LEU A 705 19.78 -6.21 17.91
N ARG A 706 20.94 -6.77 18.23
CA ARG A 706 21.58 -7.74 17.34
C ARG A 706 21.16 -9.13 17.80
N VAL A 707 20.51 -9.89 16.93
CA VAL A 707 19.99 -11.21 17.24
C VAL A 707 20.42 -12.21 16.19
N LYS A 708 20.31 -13.51 16.49
CA LYS A 708 20.41 -14.55 15.47
C LYS A 708 19.04 -14.76 14.81
N TRP A 709 19.05 -15.18 13.55
CA TRP A 709 17.81 -15.55 12.84
C TRP A 709 16.99 -16.62 13.58
N GLU A 710 17.65 -17.60 14.17
CA GLU A 710 17.00 -18.66 14.96
C GLU A 710 16.28 -18.09 16.19
N ASP A 711 16.88 -17.12 16.87
CA ASP A 711 16.27 -16.47 18.05
C ASP A 711 15.08 -15.61 17.65
N LEU A 712 15.18 -14.89 16.51
CA LEU A 712 14.11 -14.07 15.94
C LEU A 712 12.89 -14.93 15.55
N GLN A 713 13.12 -16.01 14.81
CA GLN A 713 12.08 -16.93 14.35
C GLN A 713 11.32 -17.61 15.49
N ASN A 714 12.01 -17.90 16.59
CA ASN A 714 11.42 -18.54 17.76
C ASN A 714 10.77 -17.54 18.74
N GLY A 715 10.82 -16.23 18.46
CA GLY A 715 10.35 -15.20 19.39
C GLY A 715 11.18 -15.09 20.67
N ASN A 716 12.41 -15.62 20.67
CA ASN A 716 13.29 -15.75 21.83
C ASN A 716 14.24 -14.55 21.99
N PHE A 717 13.75 -13.34 21.75
CA PHE A 717 14.53 -12.12 21.97
C PHE A 717 13.86 -11.30 23.07
N LYS A 718 14.61 -10.94 24.11
CA LYS A 718 14.12 -10.07 25.19
C LYS A 718 14.34 -8.62 24.79
N LEU A 719 13.24 -7.85 24.78
CA LEU A 719 13.26 -6.39 24.73
C LEU A 719 13.84 -5.82 26.02
#